data_AF-A0A4R8UDK6-F1
#
_entry.id   AF-A0A4R8UDK6-F1
#
_cell.length_a   1.000
_cell.length_b   1.000
_cell.length_c   1.000
_cell.angle_alpha   90.00
_cell.angle_beta   90.00
_cell.angle_gamma   90.00
#
_symmetry.space_group_name_H-M   'P 1'
#
loop_
_entity.id
_entity.type
_entity.pdbx_description
1 polymer ?
#
loop_
_entity_poly.entity_id
_entity_poly.type
_entity_poly.pdbx_seq_one_letter_code
_entity_poly.pdbx_strand_id
1 'polypeptide(L)'
;MRRRCRVLHDLKRPLPIRARPLHRETAASHLARLVESNFLTEDKAALLVSAVAHNNPGLSSCEAVERTAEWKGGLDEGFFERHRTAVPLHSDGATCERCFTGISDQYMCRLCAVGASVQLHPHLDGNVCLRHHLWVGPGTAPDAQYQVGSDAVEADVLFRKLVRKGRIDAPLLAAVTEAFVLRRVREGSALELDGAEYRLLVHVAREVTSRTFIERFFAPDQASAQARATLNAVVSSIVHEGAGWVVDYLWSYLRPMMLRARGRAETASGNSASAIQHDIRTKHPVGASATASRTSAEPVGYYAALFEHTERTDHTGRTATSGSDIPGFTCDRGHLHPAGTASASSGVTSCPYRHEGVQLRTVLAELGWDMAGNRRVDMSKLTLGSPLKATWRCAFGHRFGQSVNNRVKGRGCQVCAGHVVEWGKTGLLLTDTALSFEWHHERNGTLTPGRVLAGSGTSIWWLCVNEHAYPATLDNRASGKACPVCANLKIEVGTNDLETTHPRVAATWHPTMNGDKTPQHVVAGNGRTKFWWLCDEGHPYDALITNRVAGKGCRYCANLEPLLGFNTLADIDPGLSEEWHPTKNGTRTPSTELAGSGKKAWWLCNNKHDFEQVIVKRRAGQSCPYCANRKVWPGFNDVAIRYPLLMLDWDWATNDVEPSEVLPGNTKRHWQCRHGHKQHQPVPNRVKTGGCTKCPLAERAAAVDGNA
;
A
#
# COMPACT_ATOMS: atom_id res chain seq x y z
N MET A 1 -19.31 23.97 57.21
CA MET A 1 -20.40 24.34 56.28
C MET A 1 -20.65 25.85 56.19
N ARG A 2 -20.97 26.58 57.29
CA ARG A 2 -21.30 28.03 57.26
C ARG A 2 -20.26 28.95 56.59
N ARG A 3 -18.94 28.74 56.81
CA ARG A 3 -17.87 29.52 56.14
C ARG A 3 -17.84 29.29 54.62
N ARG A 4 -18.06 28.05 54.17
CA ARG A 4 -18.05 27.67 52.75
C ARG A 4 -19.27 28.24 52.01
N CYS A 5 -20.44 28.29 52.66
CA CYS A 5 -21.64 28.95 52.12
C CYS A 5 -21.47 30.47 51.94
N ARG A 6 -20.77 31.15 52.87
CA ARG A 6 -20.50 32.60 52.78
C ARG A 6 -19.52 32.93 51.63
N VAL A 7 -18.46 32.14 51.50
CA VAL A 7 -17.48 32.29 50.39
C VAL A 7 -18.16 32.07 49.03
N LEU A 8 -19.00 31.04 48.89
CA LEU A 8 -19.75 30.81 47.65
C LEU A 8 -20.75 31.94 47.33
N HIS A 9 -21.42 32.50 48.34
CA HIS A 9 -22.32 33.64 48.18
C HIS A 9 -21.56 34.88 47.66
N ASP A 10 -20.38 35.18 48.22
CA ASP A 10 -19.55 36.31 47.78
C ASP A 10 -18.94 36.09 46.38
N LEU A 11 -18.63 34.84 46.03
CA LEU A 11 -18.18 34.47 44.68
C LEU A 11 -19.31 34.62 43.64
N LYS A 12 -20.56 34.28 43.97
CA LYS A 12 -21.73 34.46 43.09
C LYS A 12 -22.17 35.91 42.92
N ARG A 13 -21.71 36.83 43.77
CA ARG A 13 -22.07 38.25 43.67
C ARG A 13 -21.51 38.87 42.36
N PRO A 14 -22.36 39.48 41.52
CA PRO A 14 -21.91 40.17 40.31
C PRO A 14 -21.02 41.37 40.61
N LEU A 15 -20.20 41.75 39.64
CA LEU A 15 -19.42 42.99 39.71
C LEU A 15 -20.33 44.22 39.51
N PRO A 16 -19.97 45.39 40.08
CA PRO A 16 -20.79 46.60 40.02
C PRO A 16 -21.07 47.09 38.59
N ILE A 17 -20.06 47.13 37.73
CA ILE A 17 -20.20 47.55 36.33
C ILE A 17 -20.45 46.31 35.49
N ARG A 18 -21.61 46.26 34.84
CA ARG A 18 -21.99 45.13 34.00
C ARG A 18 -21.54 45.35 32.56
N ALA A 19 -20.88 44.35 31.99
CA ALA A 19 -20.68 44.26 30.54
C ALA A 19 -21.79 43.38 29.95
N ARG A 20 -22.43 43.82 28.86
CA ARG A 20 -23.39 42.97 28.15
C ARG A 20 -22.62 41.94 27.29
N PRO A 21 -22.94 40.63 27.37
CA PRO A 21 -22.37 39.64 26.47
C PRO A 21 -22.67 39.98 25.01
N LEU A 22 -21.65 39.87 24.15
CA LEU A 22 -21.77 40.10 22.72
C LEU A 22 -22.05 38.79 21.97
N HIS A 23 -22.55 38.89 20.73
CA HIS A 23 -22.91 37.72 19.93
C HIS A 23 -21.71 36.77 19.78
N ARG A 24 -21.86 35.53 20.27
CA ARG A 24 -20.82 34.47 20.25
C ARG A 24 -19.51 34.81 20.96
N GLU A 25 -19.50 35.81 21.84
CA GLU A 25 -18.34 36.15 22.68
C GLU A 25 -17.93 34.97 23.57
N THR A 26 -16.61 34.70 23.68
CA THR A 26 -16.11 33.68 24.60
C THR A 26 -16.23 34.13 26.05
N ALA A 27 -16.39 33.19 26.99
CA ALA A 27 -16.39 33.52 28.41
C ALA A 27 -15.12 34.25 28.86
N ALA A 28 -13.96 33.88 28.30
CA ALA A 28 -12.69 34.54 28.59
C ALA A 28 -12.67 35.99 28.11
N SER A 29 -13.13 36.26 26.87
CA SER A 29 -13.27 37.62 26.34
C SER A 29 -14.25 38.45 27.16
N HIS A 30 -15.39 37.86 27.51
CA HIS A 30 -16.40 38.53 28.32
C HIS A 30 -15.86 38.89 29.71
N LEU A 31 -15.19 37.95 30.37
CA LEU A 31 -14.57 38.17 31.68
C LEU A 31 -13.49 39.26 31.61
N ALA A 32 -12.65 39.27 30.57
CA ALA A 32 -11.65 40.30 30.37
C ALA A 32 -12.27 41.70 30.29
N ARG A 33 -13.31 41.89 29.45
CA ARG A 33 -14.04 43.16 29.34
C ARG A 33 -14.73 43.55 30.64
N LEU A 34 -15.29 42.58 31.35
CA LEU A 34 -15.94 42.81 32.63
C LEU A 34 -14.93 43.26 33.70
N VAL A 35 -13.76 42.62 33.76
CA VAL A 35 -12.65 42.97 34.66
C VAL A 35 -12.11 44.36 34.33
N GLU A 36 -11.87 44.65 33.06
CA GLU A 36 -11.42 45.96 32.58
C GLU A 36 -12.45 47.06 32.93
N SER A 37 -13.73 46.83 32.66
CA SER A 37 -14.82 47.77 32.98
C SER A 37 -14.95 48.04 34.48
N ASN A 38 -14.48 47.12 35.34
CA ASN A 38 -14.47 47.28 36.79
C ASN A 38 -13.09 47.70 37.35
N PHE A 39 -12.16 48.12 36.48
CA PHE A 39 -10.81 48.57 36.86
C PHE A 39 -10.03 47.52 37.68
N LEU A 40 -10.24 46.24 37.36
CA LEU A 40 -9.52 45.12 37.97
C LEU A 40 -8.31 44.73 37.13
N THR A 41 -7.27 44.19 37.77
CA THR A 41 -6.08 43.67 37.09
C THR A 41 -6.28 42.22 36.67
N GLU A 42 -5.51 41.75 35.68
CA GLU A 42 -5.51 40.34 35.25
C GLU A 42 -5.21 39.38 36.42
N ASP A 43 -4.31 39.73 37.34
CA ASP A 43 -4.02 38.94 38.54
C ASP A 43 -5.26 38.76 39.41
N LYS A 44 -6.08 39.81 39.57
CA LYS A 44 -7.34 39.73 40.32
C LYS A 44 -8.36 38.85 39.59
N ALA A 45 -8.40 38.88 38.26
CA ALA A 45 -9.25 37.99 37.47
C ALA A 45 -8.82 36.51 37.65
N ALA A 46 -7.51 36.22 37.61
CA ALA A 46 -6.97 34.89 37.83
C ALA A 46 -7.27 34.36 39.25
N LEU A 47 -7.22 35.23 40.26
CA LEU A 47 -7.62 34.89 41.63
C LEU A 47 -9.11 34.55 41.73
N LEU A 48 -9.98 35.27 41.03
CA LEU A 48 -11.41 34.96 40.98
C LEU A 48 -11.67 33.59 40.35
N VAL A 49 -11.03 33.29 39.21
CA VAL A 49 -11.15 31.99 38.54
C VAL A 49 -10.63 30.86 39.44
N SER A 50 -9.48 31.08 40.09
CA SER A 50 -8.89 30.10 41.01
C SER A 50 -9.79 29.86 42.24
N ALA A 51 -10.42 30.91 42.77
CA ALA A 51 -11.35 30.79 43.89
C ALA A 51 -12.63 30.04 43.49
N VAL A 52 -13.14 30.25 42.27
CA VAL A 52 -14.27 29.49 41.72
C VAL A 52 -13.90 28.02 41.53
N ALA A 53 -12.75 27.71 40.92
CA ALA A 53 -12.27 26.34 40.73
C ALA A 53 -12.08 25.60 42.07
N HIS A 54 -11.43 26.23 43.04
CA HIS A 54 -11.17 25.64 44.36
C HIS A 54 -12.47 25.29 45.12
N ASN A 55 -13.53 26.08 44.93
CA ASN A 55 -14.80 25.86 45.62
C ASN A 55 -15.77 24.94 44.85
N ASN A 56 -15.44 24.53 43.62
CA ASN A 56 -16.24 23.64 42.78
C ASN A 56 -15.36 22.49 42.24
N PRO A 57 -14.98 21.51 43.10
CA PRO A 57 -14.15 20.38 42.71
C PRO A 57 -14.91 19.50 41.71
N GLY A 58 -14.47 19.52 40.45
CA GLY A 58 -15.15 18.86 39.33
C GLY A 58 -15.17 19.70 38.05
N LEU A 59 -14.99 21.01 38.16
CA LEU A 59 -14.85 21.89 36.98
C LEU A 59 -13.46 21.74 36.35
N SER A 60 -13.42 21.62 35.03
CA SER A 60 -12.22 21.85 34.23
C SER A 60 -11.78 23.32 34.29
N SER A 61 -10.55 23.60 33.84
CA SER A 61 -10.02 24.97 33.74
C SER A 61 -10.93 25.89 32.90
N CYS A 62 -11.47 25.37 31.79
CA CYS A 62 -12.38 26.11 30.92
C CYS A 62 -13.70 26.42 31.61
N GLU A 63 -14.32 25.41 32.24
CA GLU A 63 -15.60 25.59 32.95
C GLU A 63 -15.47 26.51 34.16
N ALA A 64 -14.31 26.55 34.81
CA ALA A 64 -14.04 27.51 35.88
C ALA A 64 -14.05 28.96 35.38
N VAL A 65 -13.52 29.23 34.18
CA VAL A 65 -13.57 30.55 33.54
C VAL A 65 -15.00 30.91 33.14
N GLU A 66 -15.73 29.98 32.51
CA GLU A 66 -17.16 30.15 32.16
C GLU A 66 -17.99 30.51 33.39
N ARG A 67 -17.86 29.72 34.45
CA ARG A 67 -18.58 29.93 35.71
C ARG A 67 -18.24 31.27 36.36
N THR A 68 -16.97 31.68 36.29
CA THR A 68 -16.53 32.98 36.82
C THR A 68 -17.13 34.13 36.02
N ALA A 69 -17.12 34.04 34.69
CA ALA A 69 -17.71 35.04 33.80
C ALA A 69 -19.23 35.18 34.04
N GLU A 70 -19.93 34.05 34.22
CA GLU A 70 -21.37 34.02 34.49
C GLU A 70 -21.72 34.68 35.83
N TRP A 71 -21.07 34.24 36.92
CA TRP A 71 -21.32 34.76 38.25
C TRP A 71 -20.96 36.25 38.37
N LYS A 72 -19.82 36.66 37.81
CA LYS A 72 -19.39 38.06 37.89
C LYS A 72 -20.15 38.96 36.92
N GLY A 73 -20.61 38.43 35.79
CA GLY A 73 -21.47 39.15 34.84
C GLY A 73 -22.94 39.23 35.26
N GLY A 74 -23.38 38.39 36.22
CA GLY A 74 -24.78 38.26 36.60
C GLY A 74 -25.62 37.55 35.54
N LEU A 75 -25.04 36.53 34.90
CA LEU A 75 -25.67 35.67 33.90
C LEU A 75 -26.10 34.35 34.54
N ASP A 76 -27.06 33.68 33.89
CA ASP A 76 -27.48 32.33 34.29
C ASP A 76 -26.33 31.33 34.13
N GLU A 77 -26.25 30.37 35.06
CA GLU A 77 -25.27 29.28 34.97
C GLU A 77 -25.49 28.46 33.68
N GLY A 78 -24.42 28.18 32.95
CA GLY A 78 -24.47 27.48 31.65
C GLY A 78 -24.81 28.39 30.46
N PHE A 79 -24.78 29.71 30.61
CA PHE A 79 -24.93 30.67 29.51
C PHE A 79 -23.88 30.45 28.42
N PHE A 80 -22.60 30.35 28.77
CA PHE A 80 -21.53 30.16 27.78
C PHE A 80 -21.45 28.71 27.28
N GLU A 81 -21.86 27.74 28.11
CA GLU A 81 -21.96 26.35 27.70
C GLU A 81 -22.91 26.17 26.49
N ARG A 82 -24.05 26.86 26.48
CA ARG A 82 -25.00 26.85 25.34
C ARG A 82 -24.41 27.41 24.05
N HIS A 83 -23.47 28.36 24.15
CA HIS A 83 -22.80 28.97 23.00
C HIS A 83 -21.63 28.12 22.51
N ARG A 84 -20.92 27.45 23.44
CA ARG A 84 -19.86 26.47 23.16
C ARG A 84 -20.41 25.19 22.53
N THR A 85 -21.60 24.75 22.92
CA THR A 85 -22.28 23.56 22.37
C THR A 85 -23.00 23.84 21.04
N ALA A 86 -23.27 25.12 20.72
CA ALA A 86 -23.77 25.56 19.42
C ALA A 86 -22.69 25.65 18.32
N VAL A 87 -21.45 25.27 18.62
CA VAL A 87 -20.35 25.12 17.66
C VAL A 87 -20.67 23.94 16.73
N PRO A 88 -20.28 23.98 15.44
CA PRO A 88 -20.45 22.82 14.55
C PRO A 88 -19.86 21.55 15.16
N LEU A 89 -20.72 20.56 15.41
CA LEU A 89 -20.34 19.23 15.88
C LEU A 89 -19.96 18.36 14.68
N HIS A 90 -19.01 17.45 14.90
CA HIS A 90 -18.71 16.38 13.96
C HIS A 90 -19.91 15.43 13.83
N SER A 91 -19.91 14.59 12.79
CA SER A 91 -20.95 13.58 12.56
C SER A 91 -21.06 12.54 13.69
N ASP A 92 -20.01 12.38 14.50
CA ASP A 92 -19.97 11.55 15.71
C ASP A 92 -20.35 12.32 17.00
N GLY A 93 -20.74 13.60 16.88
CA GLY A 93 -21.12 14.45 18.01
C GLY A 93 -19.95 15.08 18.78
N ALA A 94 -18.70 14.83 18.37
CA ALA A 94 -17.54 15.44 19.01
C ALA A 94 -17.31 16.89 18.54
N THR A 95 -16.60 17.68 19.36
CA THR A 95 -16.01 18.98 18.99
C THR A 95 -14.50 18.83 18.87
N CYS A 96 -13.87 19.38 17.83
CA CYS A 96 -12.40 19.49 17.78
C CYS A 96 -11.98 20.92 18.09
N GLU A 97 -11.16 21.12 19.14
CA GLU A 97 -10.57 22.43 19.50
C GLU A 97 -9.72 23.06 18.37
N ARG A 98 -9.30 22.26 17.38
CA ARG A 98 -8.44 22.67 16.26
C ARG A 98 -8.94 22.15 14.92
N CYS A 99 -10.25 22.14 14.68
CA CYS A 99 -10.77 21.79 13.35
C CYS A 99 -10.21 22.78 12.30
N PHE A 100 -9.62 22.28 11.19
CA PHE A 100 -9.05 23.11 10.12
C PHE A 100 -10.14 23.71 9.22
N THR A 101 -11.10 24.37 9.82
CA THR A 101 -12.10 25.13 9.08
C THR A 101 -11.67 26.60 8.94
N GLY A 102 -10.49 26.95 9.44
CA GLY A 102 -10.07 28.34 9.66
C GLY A 102 -10.80 29.02 10.82
N ILE A 103 -11.58 28.29 11.61
CA ILE A 103 -12.49 28.90 12.59
C ILE A 103 -11.79 29.15 13.96
N SER A 104 -10.48 28.93 14.07
CA SER A 104 -9.71 29.30 15.28
C SER A 104 -9.32 30.78 15.27
N ASP A 105 -9.30 31.41 16.44
CA ASP A 105 -8.93 32.82 16.64
C ASP A 105 -9.81 33.82 15.85
N GLN A 106 -11.13 33.65 15.97
CA GLN A 106 -12.09 34.60 15.42
C GLN A 106 -12.28 35.79 16.37
N TYR A 107 -12.24 36.99 15.80
CA TYR A 107 -12.47 38.24 16.53
C TYR A 107 -13.67 38.98 15.96
N MET A 108 -14.41 39.65 16.84
CA MET A 108 -15.47 40.52 16.40
C MET A 108 -14.89 41.70 15.61
N CYS A 109 -15.67 42.23 14.67
CA CYS A 109 -15.33 43.46 13.97
C CYS A 109 -14.97 44.57 14.97
N ARG A 110 -13.81 45.19 14.81
CA ARG A 110 -13.29 46.24 15.72
C ARG A 110 -14.25 47.42 15.88
N LEU A 111 -15.02 47.74 14.83
CA LEU A 111 -16.02 48.81 14.88
C LEU A 111 -17.31 48.37 15.59
N CYS A 112 -17.74 47.12 15.42
CA CYS A 112 -18.83 46.55 16.23
C CYS A 112 -18.45 46.44 17.71
N ALA A 113 -17.17 46.20 17.98
CA ALA A 113 -16.62 46.04 19.33
C ALA A 113 -16.28 47.39 19.99
N VAL A 114 -16.48 48.51 19.29
CA VAL A 114 -16.12 49.86 19.77
C VAL A 114 -14.66 49.91 20.24
N GLY A 115 -13.77 49.27 19.48
CA GLY A 115 -12.33 49.21 19.74
C GLY A 115 -11.89 48.11 20.71
N ALA A 116 -12.79 47.41 21.40
CA ALA A 116 -12.43 46.30 22.28
C ALA A 116 -11.97 45.06 21.48
N SER A 117 -11.00 44.31 22.03
CA SER A 117 -10.61 43.01 21.48
C SER A 117 -11.58 41.93 21.97
N VAL A 118 -12.55 41.58 21.14
CA VAL A 118 -13.62 40.62 21.49
C VAL A 118 -13.37 39.30 20.76
N GLN A 119 -12.95 38.28 21.49
CA GLN A 119 -12.74 36.93 20.94
C GLN A 119 -14.08 36.18 20.87
N LEU A 120 -14.31 35.49 19.76
CA LEU A 120 -15.54 34.76 19.48
C LEU A 120 -15.32 33.25 19.56
N HIS A 121 -16.36 32.51 19.96
CA HIS A 121 -16.40 31.07 19.82
C HIS A 121 -16.31 30.68 18.34
N PRO A 122 -15.64 29.58 17.97
CA PRO A 122 -15.56 29.14 16.60
C PRO A 122 -16.94 28.98 15.94
N HIS A 123 -17.20 29.69 14.85
CA HIS A 123 -18.48 29.66 14.17
C HIS A 123 -18.49 29.94 12.65
N LEU A 124 -19.60 29.61 11.99
CA LEU A 124 -19.84 29.74 10.53
C LEU A 124 -20.70 30.96 10.16
N ASP A 125 -20.43 32.16 10.71
CA ASP A 125 -21.21 33.37 10.34
C ASP A 125 -20.63 34.12 9.14
N GLY A 126 -19.45 33.77 8.63
CA GLY A 126 -18.81 34.46 7.51
C GLY A 126 -17.56 35.23 7.93
N ASN A 127 -16.77 35.64 6.95
CA ASN A 127 -15.45 36.26 7.11
C ASN A 127 -15.48 37.78 6.88
N VAL A 128 -16.65 38.35 6.61
CA VAL A 128 -16.83 39.80 6.42
C VAL A 128 -17.88 40.35 7.38
N CYS A 129 -17.56 41.47 8.01
CA CYS A 129 -18.53 42.25 8.76
C CYS A 129 -19.44 43.02 7.79
N LEU A 130 -20.67 42.55 7.56
CA LEU A 130 -21.61 43.20 6.63
C LEU A 130 -22.02 44.62 7.03
N ARG A 131 -21.88 45.02 8.30
CA ARG A 131 -22.21 46.38 8.76
C ARG A 131 -21.14 47.40 8.40
N HIS A 132 -19.88 46.98 8.42
CA HIS A 132 -18.73 47.87 8.31
C HIS A 132 -17.81 47.53 7.13
N HIS A 133 -18.12 46.46 6.40
CA HIS A 133 -17.36 45.94 5.27
C HIS A 133 -15.87 45.74 5.62
N LEU A 134 -15.62 45.13 6.77
CA LEU A 134 -14.28 44.77 7.26
C LEU A 134 -14.05 43.27 7.16
N TRP A 135 -12.86 42.87 6.74
CA TRP A 135 -12.39 41.48 6.84
C TRP A 135 -12.23 41.08 8.31
N VAL A 136 -12.87 39.99 8.70
CA VAL A 136 -12.84 39.38 10.05
C VAL A 136 -12.56 37.88 9.96
N GLY A 137 -11.92 37.45 8.88
CA GLY A 137 -11.67 36.05 8.59
C GLY A 137 -10.67 35.38 9.54
N PRO A 138 -10.43 34.08 9.32
CA PRO A 138 -9.50 33.25 10.09
C PRO A 138 -8.17 33.95 10.40
N GLY A 139 -7.71 33.90 11.67
CA GLY A 139 -6.41 34.42 12.07
C GLY A 139 -6.25 35.95 12.03
N THR A 140 -7.33 36.70 11.75
CA THR A 140 -7.27 38.17 11.65
C THR A 140 -7.56 38.82 13.00
N ALA A 141 -6.51 39.27 13.69
CA ALA A 141 -6.63 40.05 14.93
C ALA A 141 -7.32 41.42 14.68
N PRO A 142 -7.93 42.06 15.70
CA PRO A 142 -8.68 43.32 15.52
C PRO A 142 -7.91 44.46 14.86
N ASP A 143 -6.59 44.53 15.09
CA ASP A 143 -5.67 45.52 14.51
C ASP A 143 -5.29 45.21 13.05
N ALA A 144 -5.35 43.93 12.66
CA ALA A 144 -5.09 43.46 11.29
C ALA A 144 -6.35 43.50 10.38
N GLN A 145 -7.53 43.81 10.93
CA GLN A 145 -8.76 43.93 10.13
C GLN A 145 -8.69 45.10 9.16
N TYR A 146 -9.02 44.85 7.89
CA TYR A 146 -8.92 45.81 6.79
C TYR A 146 -10.24 45.94 6.01
N GLN A 147 -10.39 47.07 5.31
CA GLN A 147 -11.57 47.37 4.50
C GLN A 147 -11.61 46.45 3.27
N VAL A 148 -12.75 45.80 3.02
CA VAL A 148 -12.95 44.96 1.83
C VAL A 148 -13.81 45.63 0.78
N GLY A 149 -13.63 45.21 -0.48
CA GLY A 149 -14.45 45.62 -1.62
C GLY A 149 -15.85 45.01 -1.59
N SER A 150 -16.73 45.50 -2.49
CA SER A 150 -18.11 45.02 -2.63
C SER A 150 -18.19 43.54 -2.99
N ASP A 151 -17.19 43.03 -3.70
CA ASP A 151 -17.13 41.65 -4.17
C ASP A 151 -16.92 40.64 -3.02
N ALA A 152 -16.09 40.97 -2.03
CA ALA A 152 -15.95 40.18 -0.81
C ALA A 152 -17.22 40.24 0.06
N VAL A 153 -17.91 41.39 0.09
CA VAL A 153 -19.21 41.54 0.79
C VAL A 153 -20.28 40.66 0.12
N GLU A 154 -20.37 40.68 -1.21
CA GLU A 154 -21.28 39.84 -1.99
C GLU A 154 -21.00 38.35 -1.77
N ALA A 155 -19.71 37.97 -1.74
CA ALA A 155 -19.29 36.61 -1.43
C ALA A 155 -19.73 36.18 -0.02
N ASP A 156 -19.57 37.03 0.99
CA ASP A 156 -19.98 36.71 2.37
C ASP A 156 -21.51 36.55 2.49
N VAL A 157 -22.29 37.39 1.80
CA VAL A 157 -23.75 37.26 1.71
C VAL A 157 -24.13 35.91 1.08
N LEU A 158 -23.45 35.51 0.00
CA LEU A 158 -23.66 34.22 -0.65
C LEU A 158 -23.27 33.07 0.28
N PHE A 159 -22.13 33.15 0.96
CA PHE A 159 -21.68 32.14 1.91
C PHE A 159 -22.73 31.91 3.02
N ARG A 160 -23.19 32.98 3.68
CA ARG A 160 -24.24 32.89 4.72
C ARG A 160 -25.52 32.25 4.18
N LYS A 161 -25.89 32.53 2.92
CA LYS A 161 -27.05 31.92 2.25
C LYS A 161 -26.85 30.42 2.00
N LEU A 162 -25.64 30.00 1.63
CA LEU A 162 -25.30 28.58 1.43
C LEU A 162 -25.30 27.81 2.75
N VAL A 163 -24.69 28.36 3.81
CA VAL A 163 -24.71 27.79 5.17
C VAL A 163 -26.15 27.65 5.68
N ARG A 164 -26.97 28.70 5.58
CA ARG A 164 -28.39 28.66 6.00
C ARG A 164 -29.21 27.62 5.25
N LYS A 165 -28.90 27.39 3.96
CA LYS A 165 -29.55 26.35 3.14
C LYS A 165 -28.99 24.95 3.40
N GLY A 166 -27.99 24.80 4.28
CA GLY A 166 -27.31 23.55 4.57
C GLY A 166 -26.46 23.04 3.41
N ARG A 167 -26.10 23.90 2.44
CA ARG A 167 -25.28 23.52 1.28
C ARG A 167 -23.78 23.51 1.56
N ILE A 168 -23.35 24.27 2.58
CA ILE A 168 -21.99 24.26 3.09
C ILE A 168 -22.06 23.89 4.57
N ASP A 169 -21.24 22.92 4.95
CA ASP A 169 -20.96 22.57 6.34
C ASP A 169 -19.45 22.71 6.63
N ALA A 170 -19.05 22.36 7.85
CA ALA A 170 -17.69 22.56 8.31
C ALA A 170 -16.67 21.71 7.51
N PRO A 171 -16.88 20.40 7.27
CA PRO A 171 -15.95 19.58 6.49
C PRO A 171 -15.75 20.05 5.04
N LEU A 172 -16.83 20.38 4.33
CA LEU A 172 -16.71 20.90 2.97
C LEU A 172 -15.98 22.25 2.96
N LEU A 173 -16.31 23.15 3.88
CA LEU A 173 -15.63 24.44 3.98
C LEU A 173 -14.13 24.25 4.23
N ALA A 174 -13.74 23.30 5.09
CA ALA A 174 -12.34 22.96 5.34
C ALA A 174 -11.65 22.48 4.06
N ALA A 175 -12.26 21.54 3.32
CA ALA A 175 -11.70 21.00 2.09
C ALA A 175 -11.47 22.08 1.02
N VAL A 176 -12.47 22.95 0.78
CA VAL A 176 -12.32 24.04 -0.21
C VAL A 176 -11.32 25.09 0.30
N THR A 177 -11.35 25.46 1.58
CA THR A 177 -10.36 26.38 2.18
C THR A 177 -8.93 25.86 2.02
N GLU A 178 -8.72 24.57 2.27
CA GLU A 178 -7.41 23.94 2.16
C GLU A 178 -6.91 23.91 0.70
N ALA A 179 -7.79 23.60 -0.26
CA ALA A 179 -7.46 23.66 -1.68
C ALA A 179 -6.92 25.05 -2.11
N PHE A 180 -7.58 26.12 -1.64
CA PHE A 180 -7.22 27.49 -1.97
C PHE A 180 -5.94 27.97 -1.29
N VAL A 181 -5.75 27.65 -0.01
CA VAL A 181 -4.52 28.08 0.67
C VAL A 181 -3.31 27.35 0.10
N LEU A 182 -3.42 26.06 -0.19
CA LEU A 182 -2.29 25.30 -0.75
C LEU A 182 -1.91 25.77 -2.15
N ARG A 183 -2.88 26.20 -2.94
CA ARG A 183 -2.62 26.88 -4.22
C ARG A 183 -1.72 28.09 -4.00
N ARG A 184 -2.06 28.98 -3.05
CA ARG A 184 -1.24 30.17 -2.73
C ARG A 184 0.16 29.82 -2.27
N VAL A 185 0.30 28.80 -1.41
CA VAL A 185 1.60 28.36 -0.91
C VAL A 185 2.51 27.91 -2.05
N ARG A 186 1.96 27.18 -3.05
CA ARG A 186 2.70 26.78 -4.25
C ARG A 186 3.09 27.96 -5.14
N GLU A 187 2.25 28.99 -5.19
CA GLU A 187 2.53 30.25 -5.88
C GLU A 187 3.50 31.17 -5.10
N GLY A 188 4.04 30.72 -3.95
CA GLY A 188 5.00 31.48 -3.14
C GLY A 188 4.36 32.56 -2.26
N SER A 189 3.04 32.54 -2.10
CA SER A 189 2.25 33.53 -1.35
C SER A 189 2.06 33.15 0.13
N ALA A 190 1.55 34.10 0.92
CA ALA A 190 1.24 33.92 2.33
C ALA A 190 0.12 32.87 2.57
N LEU A 191 0.12 32.29 3.77
CA LEU A 191 -0.82 31.26 4.24
C LEU A 191 -2.24 31.78 4.49
N GLU A 192 -2.44 33.09 4.47
CA GLU A 192 -3.70 33.71 4.86
C GLU A 192 -4.60 33.91 3.63
N LEU A 193 -5.90 33.59 3.79
CA LEU A 193 -6.91 33.94 2.81
C LEU A 193 -7.23 35.42 2.94
N ASP A 194 -7.27 36.13 1.81
CA ASP A 194 -7.76 37.49 1.72
C ASP A 194 -9.17 37.53 1.13
N GLY A 195 -9.77 38.73 1.07
CA GLY A 195 -11.11 38.92 0.52
C GLY A 195 -11.26 38.48 -0.95
N ALA A 196 -10.20 38.57 -1.76
CA ALA A 196 -10.24 38.19 -3.16
C ALA A 196 -10.26 36.66 -3.32
N GLU A 197 -9.42 35.94 -2.59
CA GLU A 197 -9.41 34.48 -2.57
C GLU A 197 -10.68 33.92 -1.92
N TYR A 198 -11.20 34.58 -0.89
CA TYR A 198 -12.46 34.21 -0.26
C TYR A 198 -13.63 34.24 -1.26
N ARG A 199 -13.67 35.23 -2.15
CA ARG A 199 -14.68 35.29 -3.22
C ARG A 199 -14.62 34.05 -4.10
N LEU A 200 -13.44 33.70 -4.61
CA LEU A 200 -13.26 32.54 -5.49
C LEU A 200 -13.67 31.25 -4.78
N LEU A 201 -13.24 31.07 -3.53
CA LEU A 201 -13.60 29.95 -2.67
C LEU A 201 -15.12 29.78 -2.54
N VAL A 202 -15.84 30.86 -2.23
CA VAL A 202 -17.29 30.81 -2.06
C VAL A 202 -17.99 30.47 -3.37
N HIS A 203 -17.51 30.98 -4.51
CA HIS A 203 -18.05 30.64 -5.82
C HIS A 203 -17.81 29.17 -6.17
N VAL A 204 -16.61 28.63 -5.90
CA VAL A 204 -16.32 27.20 -6.10
C VAL A 204 -17.26 26.37 -5.23
N ALA A 205 -17.38 26.71 -3.94
CA ALA A 205 -18.29 26.04 -3.02
C ALA A 205 -19.76 26.10 -3.49
N ARG A 206 -20.20 27.22 -4.09
CA ARG A 206 -21.53 27.35 -4.71
C ARG A 206 -21.72 26.36 -5.86
N GLU A 207 -20.73 26.19 -6.72
CA GLU A 207 -20.87 25.34 -7.89
C GLU A 207 -20.76 23.86 -7.55
N VAL A 208 -19.79 23.46 -6.72
CA VAL A 208 -19.62 22.04 -6.33
C VAL A 208 -20.75 21.52 -5.43
N THR A 209 -21.57 22.42 -4.87
CA THR A 209 -22.77 22.06 -4.11
C THR A 209 -24.06 22.30 -4.90
N SER A 210 -23.95 22.64 -6.19
CA SER A 210 -25.11 22.90 -7.04
C SER A 210 -25.81 21.60 -7.39
N ARG A 211 -27.13 21.66 -7.59
CA ARG A 211 -27.92 20.49 -7.98
C ARG A 211 -27.39 19.87 -9.27
N THR A 212 -27.13 20.71 -10.27
CA THR A 212 -26.61 20.28 -11.58
C THR A 212 -25.25 19.60 -11.48
N PHE A 213 -24.34 20.13 -10.66
CA PHE A 213 -23.05 19.49 -10.42
C PHE A 213 -23.22 18.15 -9.73
N ILE A 214 -24.01 18.09 -8.65
CA ILE A 214 -24.20 16.87 -7.86
C ILE A 214 -24.82 15.77 -8.72
N GLU A 215 -25.86 16.08 -9.49
CA GLU A 215 -26.55 15.12 -10.36
C GLU A 215 -25.63 14.54 -11.45
N ARG A 216 -24.67 15.33 -11.96
CA ARG A 216 -23.68 14.87 -12.94
C ARG A 216 -22.53 14.13 -12.26
N PHE A 217 -21.86 14.77 -11.31
CA PHE A 217 -20.66 14.22 -10.68
C PHE A 217 -20.91 12.88 -9.97
N PHE A 218 -22.06 12.74 -9.28
CA PHE A 218 -22.42 11.54 -8.54
C PHE A 218 -23.33 10.58 -9.32
N ALA A 219 -23.46 10.74 -10.64
CA ALA A 219 -24.23 9.82 -11.47
C ALA A 219 -23.63 8.39 -11.40
N PRO A 220 -24.44 7.34 -11.12
CA PRO A 220 -23.94 5.97 -10.92
C PRO A 220 -23.22 5.39 -12.14
N ASP A 221 -23.64 5.78 -13.33
CA ASP A 221 -23.19 5.32 -14.65
C ASP A 221 -22.08 6.20 -15.25
N GLN A 222 -21.72 7.30 -14.59
CA GLN A 222 -20.71 8.21 -15.11
C GLN A 222 -19.31 7.59 -15.04
N ALA A 223 -18.43 7.87 -16.01
CA ALA A 223 -17.02 7.52 -15.96
C ALA A 223 -16.25 8.39 -14.95
N SER A 224 -15.17 7.86 -14.36
CA SER A 224 -14.30 8.66 -13.46
C SER A 224 -13.64 9.82 -14.21
N ALA A 225 -13.22 9.60 -15.46
CA ALA A 225 -12.68 10.65 -16.32
C ALA A 225 -13.70 11.77 -16.59
N GLN A 226 -14.97 11.42 -16.84
CA GLN A 226 -16.04 12.40 -17.09
C GLN A 226 -16.41 13.19 -15.83
N ALA A 227 -16.44 12.54 -14.65
CA ALA A 227 -16.66 13.22 -13.38
C ALA A 227 -15.55 14.22 -13.05
N ARG A 228 -14.28 13.84 -13.28
CA ARG A 228 -13.14 14.76 -13.14
C ARG A 228 -13.19 15.92 -14.13
N ALA A 229 -13.56 15.65 -15.39
CA ALA A 229 -13.77 16.71 -16.39
C ALA A 229 -14.87 17.69 -15.98
N THR A 230 -15.95 17.21 -15.35
CA THR A 230 -17.04 18.05 -14.82
C THR A 230 -16.53 18.98 -13.71
N LEU A 231 -15.74 18.44 -12.77
CA LEU A 231 -15.11 19.24 -11.72
C LEU A 231 -14.11 20.24 -12.31
N ASN A 232 -13.30 19.82 -13.27
CA ASN A 232 -12.34 20.69 -13.95
C ASN A 232 -13.01 21.88 -14.64
N ALA A 233 -14.10 21.63 -15.37
CA ALA A 233 -14.85 22.67 -16.06
C ALA A 233 -15.44 23.71 -15.08
N VAL A 234 -16.00 23.24 -13.96
CA VAL A 234 -16.55 24.13 -12.92
C VAL A 234 -15.45 24.98 -12.30
N VAL A 235 -14.36 24.38 -11.83
CA VAL A 235 -13.28 25.09 -11.14
C VAL A 235 -12.58 26.05 -12.08
N SER A 236 -12.24 25.62 -13.30
CA SER A 236 -11.54 26.46 -14.29
C SER A 236 -12.36 27.65 -14.79
N SER A 237 -13.70 27.59 -14.64
CA SER A 237 -14.58 28.73 -14.96
C SER A 237 -14.54 29.85 -13.91
N ILE A 238 -14.03 29.56 -12.72
CA ILE A 238 -13.99 30.49 -11.57
C ILE A 238 -12.53 30.88 -11.27
N VAL A 239 -11.66 29.88 -11.26
CA VAL A 239 -10.24 29.99 -10.94
C VAL A 239 -9.48 29.83 -12.25
N HIS A 240 -8.76 30.86 -12.68
CA HIS A 240 -8.00 30.82 -13.93
C HIS A 240 -6.56 30.32 -13.70
N GLU A 241 -5.82 30.97 -12.81
CA GLU A 241 -4.47 30.54 -12.41
C GLU A 241 -4.56 29.47 -11.32
N GLY A 242 -3.72 28.43 -11.38
CA GLY A 242 -3.69 27.39 -10.34
C GLY A 242 -4.94 26.50 -10.25
N ALA A 243 -5.85 26.57 -11.22
CA ALA A 243 -7.12 25.82 -11.24
C ALA A 243 -6.92 24.30 -11.12
N GLY A 244 -5.92 23.76 -11.83
CA GLY A 244 -5.61 22.33 -11.80
C GLY A 244 -5.33 21.79 -10.40
N TRP A 245 -4.68 22.59 -9.55
CA TRP A 245 -4.44 22.21 -8.17
C TRP A 245 -5.72 22.11 -7.35
N VAL A 246 -6.60 23.10 -7.49
CA VAL A 246 -7.90 23.13 -6.80
C VAL A 246 -8.75 21.94 -7.26
N VAL A 247 -8.71 21.60 -8.56
CA VAL A 247 -9.36 20.41 -9.13
C VAL A 247 -8.81 19.13 -8.54
N ASP A 248 -7.49 18.98 -8.47
CA ASP A 248 -6.84 17.77 -7.94
C ASP A 248 -7.19 17.52 -6.47
N TYR A 249 -7.15 18.58 -5.66
CA TYR A 249 -7.47 18.49 -4.25
C TYR A 249 -8.95 18.19 -4.02
N LEU A 250 -9.85 18.89 -4.72
CA LEU A 250 -11.28 18.62 -4.60
C LEU A 250 -11.65 17.24 -5.16
N TRP A 251 -10.95 16.75 -6.18
CA TRP A 251 -11.13 15.41 -6.71
C TRP A 251 -10.79 14.33 -5.67
N SER A 252 -9.68 14.45 -4.94
CA SER A 252 -9.32 13.47 -3.90
C SER A 252 -10.34 13.46 -2.75
N TYR A 253 -10.91 14.62 -2.41
CA TYR A 253 -11.96 14.74 -1.40
C TYR A 253 -13.31 14.15 -1.89
N LEU A 254 -13.73 14.45 -3.12
CA LEU A 254 -15.06 14.08 -3.64
C LEU A 254 -15.12 12.66 -4.23
N ARG A 255 -14.01 12.12 -4.76
CA ARG A 255 -13.98 10.80 -5.43
C ARG A 255 -14.45 9.64 -4.54
N PRO A 256 -14.01 9.50 -3.26
CA PRO A 256 -14.48 8.41 -2.41
C PRO A 256 -16.01 8.39 -2.25
N MET A 257 -16.62 9.57 -2.17
CA MET A 257 -18.07 9.74 -2.07
C MET A 257 -18.78 9.32 -3.37
N MET A 258 -18.19 9.64 -4.53
CA MET A 258 -18.68 9.22 -5.85
C MET A 258 -18.67 7.70 -5.99
N LEU A 259 -17.56 7.04 -5.65
CA LEU A 259 -17.44 5.58 -5.74
C LEU A 259 -18.45 4.85 -4.84
N ARG A 260 -18.71 5.38 -3.65
CA ARG A 260 -19.76 4.85 -2.76
C ARG A 260 -21.16 5.01 -3.32
N ALA A 261 -21.45 6.12 -4.00
CA ALA A 261 -22.73 6.30 -4.69
C ALA A 261 -22.92 5.24 -5.78
N ARG A 262 -21.84 4.88 -6.51
CA ARG A 262 -21.85 3.78 -7.49
C ARG A 262 -22.04 2.40 -6.86
N GLY A 263 -21.21 2.01 -5.88
CA GLY A 263 -21.29 0.69 -5.25
C GLY A 263 -22.63 0.42 -4.54
N ARG A 264 -23.34 1.46 -4.09
CA ARG A 264 -24.71 1.35 -3.57
C ARG A 264 -25.75 1.12 -4.67
N ALA A 265 -25.59 1.75 -5.83
CA ALA A 265 -26.46 1.48 -6.98
C ALA A 265 -26.30 0.03 -7.48
N GLU A 266 -25.09 -0.53 -7.40
CA GLU A 266 -24.81 -1.92 -7.75
C GLU A 266 -25.38 -2.94 -6.74
N THR A 267 -25.49 -2.57 -5.46
CA THR A 267 -26.00 -3.44 -4.38
C THR A 267 -27.49 -3.26 -4.05
N ALA A 268 -28.18 -2.33 -4.73
CA ALA A 268 -29.61 -2.06 -4.56
C ALA A 268 -30.55 -3.14 -5.14
N SER A 269 -30.20 -4.41 -4.97
CA SER A 269 -31.08 -5.58 -5.01
C SER A 269 -31.39 -6.16 -3.62
N GLY A 270 -30.97 -5.53 -2.52
CA GLY A 270 -31.37 -5.97 -1.17
C GLY A 270 -31.02 -5.00 -0.02
N ASN A 271 -32.06 -4.43 0.60
CA ASN A 271 -32.17 -3.82 1.94
C ASN A 271 -30.88 -3.36 2.66
N SER A 272 -30.52 -2.08 2.51
CA SER A 272 -30.23 -1.16 3.64
C SER A 272 -30.09 0.28 3.12
N ALA A 273 -31.21 0.97 2.96
CA ALA A 273 -31.21 2.38 2.63
C ALA A 273 -30.79 3.21 3.86
N SER A 274 -29.49 3.44 4.03
CA SER A 274 -29.02 4.66 4.72
C SER A 274 -28.74 5.72 3.66
N ALA A 275 -29.38 6.88 3.79
CA ALA A 275 -29.15 8.02 2.90
C ALA A 275 -27.65 8.36 2.82
N ILE A 276 -27.22 8.93 1.71
CA ILE A 276 -25.81 9.29 1.50
C ILE A 276 -25.33 10.16 2.67
N GLN A 277 -24.47 9.62 3.54
CA GLN A 277 -23.81 10.40 4.57
C GLN A 277 -22.51 10.94 3.97
N HIS A 278 -22.66 11.89 3.05
CA HIS A 278 -21.58 12.77 2.58
C HIS A 278 -21.81 14.18 3.13
N ASP A 279 -20.74 14.94 3.31
CA ASP A 279 -20.77 16.31 3.84
C ASP A 279 -21.58 17.28 2.92
N ILE A 280 -21.82 16.92 1.65
CA ILE A 280 -22.67 17.70 0.73
C ILE A 280 -24.15 17.40 0.97
N ARG A 281 -24.83 18.03 1.93
CA ARG A 281 -26.25 17.72 2.19
C ARG A 281 -27.15 18.01 0.96
N THR A 282 -27.76 16.97 0.41
CA THR A 282 -28.84 17.10 -0.58
C THR A 282 -30.20 16.96 0.11
N LYS A 283 -31.22 17.70 -0.36
CA LYS A 283 -32.60 17.54 0.12
C LYS A 283 -33.28 16.26 -0.39
N HIS A 284 -32.70 15.63 -1.41
CA HIS A 284 -33.20 14.41 -2.05
C HIS A 284 -32.05 13.42 -2.27
N PRO A 285 -32.25 12.11 -2.02
CA PRO A 285 -31.24 11.10 -2.33
C PRO A 285 -30.97 11.08 -3.84
N VAL A 286 -29.69 11.15 -4.21
CA VAL A 286 -29.24 10.94 -5.58
C VAL A 286 -29.57 9.48 -5.94
N GLY A 287 -30.31 9.26 -7.04
CA GLY A 287 -30.54 7.91 -7.58
C GLY A 287 -31.94 7.31 -7.43
N ALA A 288 -32.97 8.03 -6.97
CA ALA A 288 -34.32 7.48 -6.83
C ALA A 288 -35.01 7.04 -8.16
N SER A 289 -34.38 7.26 -9.32
CA SER A 289 -35.00 6.98 -10.64
C SER A 289 -34.08 6.31 -11.65
N ALA A 290 -32.89 5.83 -11.27
CA ALA A 290 -31.93 5.27 -12.22
C ALA A 290 -31.93 3.73 -12.16
N THR A 291 -32.54 3.08 -13.15
CA THR A 291 -32.29 1.67 -13.48
C THR A 291 -30.87 1.55 -14.02
N ALA A 292 -29.94 1.02 -13.20
CA ALA A 292 -28.56 0.83 -13.61
C ALA A 292 -28.44 -0.15 -14.78
N SER A 293 -27.87 0.30 -15.91
CA SER A 293 -27.37 -0.58 -16.96
C SER A 293 -26.00 -1.10 -16.55
N ARG A 294 -25.75 -2.40 -16.72
CA ARG A 294 -24.45 -3.05 -16.51
C ARG A 294 -23.45 -2.56 -17.55
N THR A 295 -22.71 -1.50 -17.27
CA THR A 295 -21.50 -1.16 -18.03
C THR A 295 -20.29 -1.38 -17.12
N SER A 296 -19.42 -2.28 -17.57
CA SER A 296 -18.17 -2.72 -16.93
C SER A 296 -17.37 -1.59 -16.31
N ALA A 297 -16.89 -1.81 -15.08
CA ALA A 297 -15.88 -0.99 -14.42
C ALA A 297 -14.76 -0.58 -15.40
N GLU A 298 -14.43 0.71 -15.44
CA GLU A 298 -13.42 1.25 -16.35
C GLU A 298 -12.02 0.64 -16.08
N PRO A 299 -11.25 0.27 -17.12
CA PRO A 299 -9.88 -0.21 -16.94
C PRO A 299 -8.95 0.84 -16.32
N VAL A 300 -8.21 0.42 -15.28
CA VAL A 300 -7.28 1.20 -14.44
C VAL A 300 -6.23 2.02 -15.22
N GLY A 301 -5.88 1.64 -16.46
CA GLY A 301 -4.87 2.30 -17.28
C GLY A 301 -5.19 3.75 -17.68
N TYR A 302 -6.46 4.14 -17.71
CA TYR A 302 -6.87 5.52 -18.02
C TYR A 302 -6.57 6.51 -16.88
N TYR A 303 -6.28 6.02 -15.66
CA TYR A 303 -6.09 6.85 -14.48
C TYR A 303 -4.75 7.57 -14.47
N ALA A 304 -3.66 6.91 -14.90
CA ALA A 304 -2.33 7.53 -14.97
C ALA A 304 -2.26 8.66 -16.01
N ALA A 305 -3.08 8.60 -17.07
CA ALA A 305 -3.16 9.61 -18.11
C ALA A 305 -3.92 10.89 -17.69
N LEU A 306 -4.68 10.87 -16.58
CA LEU A 306 -5.42 12.04 -16.07
C LEU A 306 -4.55 13.04 -15.27
N PHE A 307 -3.26 12.72 -15.09
CA PHE A 307 -2.30 13.46 -14.27
C PHE A 307 -1.06 13.88 -15.07
N GLU A 308 -1.22 14.28 -16.34
CA GLU A 308 -0.15 14.77 -17.25
C GLU A 308 0.70 15.96 -16.71
N HIS A 309 0.50 16.40 -15.46
CA HIS A 309 1.32 17.40 -14.78
C HIS A 309 2.27 16.89 -13.71
N THR A 310 2.52 15.57 -13.63
CA THR A 310 3.68 15.06 -12.89
C THR A 310 4.70 14.42 -13.83
N GLU A 311 5.22 15.20 -14.77
CA GLU A 311 6.62 15.02 -15.15
C GLU A 311 7.48 15.33 -13.93
N ARG A 312 7.74 14.27 -13.17
CA ARG A 312 8.93 14.15 -12.36
C ARG A 312 10.10 14.14 -13.34
N THR A 313 10.61 15.31 -13.71
CA THR A 313 11.98 15.38 -14.25
C THR A 313 12.90 14.91 -13.14
N ASP A 314 13.36 13.67 -13.30
CA ASP A 314 14.32 12.95 -12.50
C ASP A 314 15.50 13.79 -12.05
N HIS A 315 15.59 14.12 -10.76
CA HIS A 315 16.86 14.53 -10.15
C HIS A 315 17.09 13.78 -8.83
N THR A 316 16.99 12.45 -8.81
CA THR A 316 17.76 11.62 -7.86
C THR A 316 18.06 10.24 -8.46
N GLY A 317 18.77 10.19 -9.57
CA GLY A 317 19.63 9.06 -9.87
C GLY A 317 20.77 9.05 -8.86
N ARG A 318 20.66 8.26 -7.78
CA ARG A 318 21.83 7.87 -6.98
C ARG A 318 22.23 6.46 -7.39
N THR A 319 22.95 6.37 -8.49
CA THR A 319 23.91 5.30 -8.68
C THR A 319 25.02 5.49 -7.66
N ALA A 320 25.17 4.52 -6.76
CA ALA A 320 26.32 4.42 -5.89
C ALA A 320 27.55 4.11 -6.76
N THR A 321 28.39 5.11 -6.96
CA THR A 321 29.77 4.92 -7.43
C THR A 321 30.70 5.56 -6.40
N SER A 322 31.41 4.69 -5.69
CA SER A 322 32.61 5.00 -4.91
C SER A 322 33.69 5.59 -5.83
N GLY A 323 34.21 6.77 -5.48
CA GLY A 323 35.33 7.40 -6.17
C GLY A 323 35.56 8.82 -5.64
N SER A 324 36.62 8.97 -4.85
CA SER A 324 37.14 10.21 -4.29
C SER A 324 37.65 11.17 -5.37
N ASP A 325 37.23 12.44 -5.29
CA ASP A 325 38.10 13.64 -5.25
C ASP A 325 37.25 14.90 -5.47
N ILE A 326 37.09 15.72 -4.43
CA ILE A 326 36.37 17.01 -4.48
C ILE A 326 37.41 18.13 -4.65
N PRO A 327 37.34 18.98 -5.70
CA PRO A 327 38.25 20.12 -5.83
C PRO A 327 37.95 21.18 -4.75
N GLY A 328 39.00 21.85 -4.28
CA GLY A 328 38.89 22.90 -3.26
C GLY A 328 37.98 24.05 -3.70
N PHE A 329 37.24 24.63 -2.77
CA PHE A 329 36.35 25.77 -3.04
C PHE A 329 36.78 27.02 -2.26
N THR A 330 36.38 28.19 -2.77
CA THR A 330 36.66 29.50 -2.17
C THR A 330 35.35 30.10 -1.67
N CYS A 331 35.30 30.59 -0.43
CA CYS A 331 34.09 31.25 0.09
C CYS A 331 33.96 32.71 -0.41
N ASP A 332 32.79 33.32 -0.24
CA ASP A 332 32.44 34.69 -0.71
C ASP A 332 33.35 35.81 -0.16
N ARG A 333 34.29 35.49 0.76
CA ARG A 333 35.32 36.41 1.29
C ARG A 333 36.75 36.08 0.83
N GLY A 334 36.91 35.19 -0.14
CA GLY A 334 38.19 34.94 -0.83
C GLY A 334 39.13 33.92 -0.17
N HIS A 335 38.68 33.15 0.82
CA HIS A 335 39.52 32.13 1.48
C HIS A 335 39.41 30.76 0.81
N LEU A 336 40.56 30.13 0.52
CA LEU A 336 40.68 28.82 -0.15
C LEU A 336 40.63 27.67 0.85
N HIS A 337 39.74 26.70 0.62
CA HIS A 337 39.67 25.46 1.39
C HIS A 337 40.41 24.31 0.66
N PRO A 338 41.41 23.66 1.29
CA PRO A 338 42.13 22.56 0.65
C PRO A 338 41.28 21.27 0.58
N ALA A 339 41.51 20.47 -0.45
CA ALA A 339 40.79 19.23 -0.70
C ALA A 339 41.00 18.21 0.43
N GLY A 340 39.91 17.57 0.91
CA GLY A 340 40.00 16.36 1.74
C GLY A 340 39.33 16.35 3.12
N THR A 341 38.45 17.31 3.48
CA THR A 341 37.65 17.18 4.72
C THR A 341 36.15 17.08 4.42
N ALA A 342 35.58 15.92 4.75
CA ALA A 342 34.18 15.58 4.52
C ALA A 342 33.25 16.31 5.50
N SER A 343 32.52 17.33 5.02
CA SER A 343 31.23 17.76 5.56
C SER A 343 30.65 18.91 4.70
N ALA A 344 30.11 18.59 3.52
CA ALA A 344 29.35 19.52 2.70
C ALA A 344 27.85 19.17 2.76
N SER A 345 27.22 19.39 3.92
CA SER A 345 25.74 19.40 4.03
C SER A 345 25.20 20.45 5.02
N SER A 346 26.03 21.39 5.44
CA SER A 346 25.58 22.57 6.19
C SER A 346 26.19 23.83 5.57
N GLY A 347 25.33 24.73 5.10
CA GLY A 347 25.76 26.02 4.58
C GLY A 347 26.49 26.85 5.65
N VAL A 348 27.63 27.42 5.23
CA VAL A 348 28.20 28.71 5.70
C VAL A 348 28.62 28.84 7.18
N THR A 349 28.72 27.76 7.98
CA THR A 349 29.04 27.92 9.43
C THR A 349 30.47 27.57 9.88
N SER A 350 31.36 27.06 9.02
CA SER A 350 32.66 26.52 9.47
C SER A 350 33.91 27.32 9.07
N CYS A 351 33.82 28.65 8.92
CA CYS A 351 35.02 29.47 8.74
C CYS A 351 35.83 29.49 10.06
N PRO A 352 37.07 28.95 10.10
CA PRO A 352 37.86 28.87 11.34
C PRO A 352 38.34 30.23 11.87
N TYR A 353 38.27 31.28 11.04
CA TYR A 353 38.76 32.63 11.35
C TYR A 353 37.73 33.53 12.06
N ARG A 354 36.66 32.98 12.64
CA ARG A 354 35.55 33.76 13.25
C ARG A 354 35.89 34.41 14.62
N HIS A 355 37.14 34.35 15.09
CA HIS A 355 37.47 34.68 16.49
C HIS A 355 37.93 36.11 16.77
N GLU A 356 38.03 37.00 15.77
CA GLU A 356 38.36 38.41 16.03
C GLU A 356 37.27 39.35 15.50
N GLY A 357 36.56 40.00 16.43
CA GLY A 357 35.80 41.23 16.16
C GLY A 357 34.27 41.13 15.96
N VAL A 358 33.63 39.96 16.01
CA VAL A 358 32.17 39.90 15.79
C VAL A 358 31.41 40.20 17.08
N GLN A 359 30.67 41.32 17.12
CA GLN A 359 29.82 41.66 18.25
C GLN A 359 28.71 40.62 18.46
N LEU A 360 28.51 40.17 19.71
CA LEU A 360 27.51 39.17 20.10
C LEU A 360 26.11 39.47 19.53
N ARG A 361 25.72 40.75 19.50
CA ARG A 361 24.42 41.20 18.96
C ARG A 361 24.26 40.87 17.48
N THR A 362 25.32 41.01 16.69
CA THR A 362 25.32 40.70 15.26
C THR A 362 25.13 39.21 15.02
N VAL A 363 25.85 38.36 15.77
CA VAL A 363 25.70 36.89 15.67
C VAL A 363 24.30 36.44 16.05
N LEU A 364 23.73 36.99 17.13
CA LEU A 364 22.38 36.65 17.56
C LEU A 364 21.33 37.13 16.55
N ALA A 365 21.51 38.32 15.97
CA ALA A 365 20.63 38.84 14.92
C ALA A 365 20.65 37.96 13.66
N GLU A 366 21.81 37.54 13.18
CA GLU A 366 21.97 36.62 12.03
C GLU A 366 21.31 35.25 12.30
N LEU A 367 21.34 34.79 13.56
CA LEU A 367 20.66 33.56 13.97
C LEU A 367 19.14 33.76 14.21
N GLY A 368 18.63 34.97 14.02
CA GLY A 368 17.21 35.31 14.12
C GLY A 368 16.75 35.60 15.55
N TRP A 369 17.44 36.45 16.29
CA TRP A 369 17.01 36.86 17.63
C TRP A 369 15.69 37.66 17.61
N ASP A 370 14.67 37.26 18.40
CA ASP A 370 13.42 38.01 18.49
C ASP A 370 13.49 39.09 19.59
N MET A 371 13.60 40.35 19.17
CA MET A 371 13.68 41.50 20.07
C MET A 371 12.42 41.68 20.94
N ALA A 372 11.23 41.39 20.40
CA ALA A 372 9.98 41.56 21.13
C ALA A 372 9.81 40.47 22.19
N GLY A 373 10.13 39.22 21.83
CA GLY A 373 10.04 38.06 22.72
C GLY A 373 11.09 38.05 23.84
N ASN A 374 12.22 38.74 23.64
CA ASN A 374 13.33 38.76 24.58
C ASN A 374 13.52 40.11 25.29
N ARG A 375 12.49 40.97 25.35
CA ARG A 375 12.57 42.33 25.93
C ARG A 375 13.08 42.40 27.37
N ARG A 376 12.99 41.28 28.12
CA ARG A 376 13.43 41.16 29.53
C ARG A 376 14.82 40.50 29.69
N VAL A 377 15.50 40.15 28.59
CA VAL A 377 16.82 39.50 28.62
C VAL A 377 17.92 40.55 28.70
N ASP A 378 18.76 40.46 29.73
CA ASP A 378 19.94 41.31 29.89
C ASP A 378 21.06 40.85 28.95
N MET A 379 21.30 41.63 27.89
CA MET A 379 22.28 41.31 26.85
C MET A 379 23.74 41.44 27.35
N SER A 380 23.99 42.17 28.43
CA SER A 380 25.35 42.39 28.96
C SER A 380 25.93 41.13 29.64
N LYS A 381 25.06 40.20 30.03
CA LYS A 381 25.42 38.95 30.73
C LYS A 381 25.33 37.71 29.85
N LEU A 382 25.06 37.89 28.55
CA LEU A 382 24.83 36.80 27.62
C LEU A 382 26.13 36.43 26.88
N THR A 383 26.36 35.13 26.67
CA THR A 383 27.46 34.62 25.84
C THR A 383 26.94 33.59 24.85
N LEU A 384 27.69 33.30 23.78
CA LEU A 384 27.30 32.29 22.77
C LEU A 384 27.17 30.87 23.34
N GLY A 385 27.80 30.58 24.48
CA GLY A 385 27.69 29.30 25.20
C GLY A 385 26.53 29.23 26.20
N SER A 386 25.72 30.28 26.33
CA SER A 386 24.69 30.37 27.38
C SER A 386 23.59 29.31 27.24
N PRO A 387 23.21 28.61 28.33
CA PRO A 387 22.08 27.68 28.34
C PRO A 387 20.72 28.39 28.40
N LEU A 388 20.70 29.73 28.51
CA LEU A 388 19.48 30.53 28.58
C LEU A 388 18.57 30.24 27.38
N LYS A 389 17.31 29.85 27.65
CA LYS A 389 16.27 29.74 26.62
C LYS A 389 15.83 31.13 26.18
N ALA A 390 16.01 31.42 24.90
CA ALA A 390 15.59 32.66 24.26
C ALA A 390 14.56 32.38 23.16
N THR A 391 13.84 33.43 22.76
CA THR A 391 12.90 33.42 21.65
C THR A 391 13.62 33.79 20.35
N TRP A 392 13.42 32.99 19.31
CA TRP A 392 14.05 33.17 18.01
C TRP A 392 12.99 33.27 16.93
N ARG A 393 13.28 34.02 15.86
CA ARG A 393 12.49 34.12 14.64
C ARG A 393 13.33 33.63 13.46
N CYS A 394 12.93 32.56 12.79
CA CYS A 394 13.65 32.11 11.59
C CYS A 394 13.34 33.00 10.36
N ALA A 395 14.06 32.79 9.26
CA ALA A 395 13.85 33.51 7.99
C ALA A 395 12.42 33.38 7.43
N PHE A 396 11.71 32.29 7.75
CA PHE A 396 10.31 32.07 7.37
C PHE A 396 9.29 32.61 8.40
N GLY A 397 9.76 33.40 9.37
CA GLY A 397 8.92 34.11 10.34
C GLY A 397 8.52 33.33 11.60
N HIS A 398 8.83 32.03 11.71
CA HIS A 398 8.44 31.21 12.88
C HIS A 398 9.10 31.69 14.15
N ARG A 399 8.30 31.92 15.20
CA ARG A 399 8.84 32.13 16.56
C ARG A 399 9.01 30.80 17.27
N PHE A 400 10.19 30.54 17.82
CA PHE A 400 10.48 29.30 18.55
C PHE A 400 11.43 29.54 19.73
N GLY A 401 11.31 28.71 20.77
CA GLY A 401 12.18 28.75 21.94
C GLY A 401 13.36 27.79 21.82
N GLN A 402 14.59 28.28 22.00
CA GLN A 402 15.80 27.45 22.03
C GLN A 402 16.88 28.09 22.91
N SER A 403 17.77 27.28 23.50
CA SER A 403 18.92 27.85 24.23
C SER A 403 19.94 28.47 23.27
N VAL A 404 20.61 29.54 23.72
CA VAL A 404 21.63 30.25 22.92
C VAL A 404 22.72 29.29 22.44
N ASN A 405 23.25 28.46 23.34
CA ASN A 405 24.26 27.45 23.02
C ASN A 405 23.81 26.47 21.93
N ASN A 406 22.59 25.92 22.03
CA ASN A 406 22.08 24.98 21.04
C ASN A 406 21.79 25.65 19.70
N ARG A 407 21.34 26.92 19.72
CA ARG A 407 21.11 27.70 18.50
C ARG A 407 22.41 27.97 17.75
N VAL A 408 23.48 28.31 18.48
CA VAL A 408 24.83 28.51 17.94
C VAL A 408 25.42 27.21 17.38
N LYS A 409 25.14 26.06 18.03
CA LYS A 409 25.47 24.71 17.53
C LYS A 409 24.63 24.23 16.34
N GLY A 410 23.80 25.10 15.75
CA GLY A 410 23.03 24.79 14.55
C GLY A 410 21.65 24.17 14.80
N ARG A 411 21.19 23.98 16.05
CA ARG A 411 19.80 23.57 16.31
C ARG A 411 18.85 24.74 16.05
N GLY A 412 18.19 24.70 14.90
CA GLY A 412 17.30 25.76 14.43
C GLY A 412 15.83 25.53 14.74
N CYS A 413 15.01 26.16 13.92
CA CYS A 413 13.56 26.07 13.99
C CYS A 413 13.11 24.62 13.78
N GLN A 414 12.40 24.06 14.77
CA GLN A 414 11.91 22.67 14.74
C GLN A 414 10.85 22.45 13.64
N VAL A 415 10.22 23.52 13.18
CA VAL A 415 9.33 23.52 12.04
C VAL A 415 10.14 23.40 10.76
N CYS A 416 11.12 24.28 10.51
CA CYS A 416 11.95 24.19 9.29
C CYS A 416 12.73 22.87 9.19
N ALA A 417 13.01 22.22 10.32
CA ALA A 417 13.67 20.93 10.39
C ALA A 417 12.69 19.73 10.30
N GLY A 418 11.38 19.95 10.11
CA GLY A 418 10.40 18.89 9.89
C GLY A 418 10.04 18.06 11.13
N HIS A 419 10.33 18.55 12.34
CA HIS A 419 10.05 17.85 13.60
C HIS A 419 8.71 18.26 14.25
N VAL A 420 8.05 19.30 13.73
CA VAL A 420 6.74 19.77 14.17
C VAL A 420 5.87 20.01 12.95
N VAL A 421 4.61 19.57 13.02
CA VAL A 421 3.60 19.87 12.00
C VAL A 421 3.26 21.36 12.10
N GLU A 422 3.69 22.15 11.12
CA GLU A 422 3.18 23.50 10.87
C GLU A 422 2.51 23.52 9.51
N TRP A 423 1.25 23.93 9.55
CA TRP A 423 0.39 23.96 8.39
C TRP A 423 0.97 24.88 7.30
N GLY A 424 1.03 24.38 6.07
CA GLY A 424 1.64 25.11 4.95
C GLY A 424 3.16 24.95 4.78
N LYS A 425 3.85 24.19 5.64
CA LYS A 425 5.33 24.09 5.57
C LYS A 425 5.92 22.68 5.74
N THR A 426 5.32 21.78 6.54
CA THR A 426 5.94 20.47 6.86
C THR A 426 5.06 19.23 6.69
N GLY A 427 3.78 19.40 6.31
CA GLY A 427 2.85 18.28 6.14
C GLY A 427 3.17 17.35 4.97
N LEU A 428 2.74 16.09 5.05
CA LEU A 428 2.84 15.06 3.99
C LEU A 428 2.36 15.60 2.64
N LEU A 429 1.31 16.42 2.65
CA LEU A 429 0.76 17.08 1.46
C LEU A 429 1.78 17.92 0.67
N LEU A 430 2.78 18.47 1.36
CA LEU A 430 3.81 19.36 0.80
C LEU A 430 5.13 18.63 0.54
N THR A 431 5.43 17.58 1.32
CA THR A 431 6.67 16.83 1.21
C THR A 431 6.57 15.61 0.29
N ASP A 432 5.37 15.04 0.13
CA ASP A 432 5.05 13.95 -0.80
C ASP A 432 3.59 14.06 -1.28
N THR A 433 3.39 14.96 -2.26
CA THR A 433 2.06 15.24 -2.82
C THR A 433 1.43 13.99 -3.46
N ALA A 434 2.21 13.12 -4.10
CA ALA A 434 1.69 11.89 -4.70
C ALA A 434 1.09 10.96 -3.63
N LEU A 435 1.79 10.82 -2.50
CA LEU A 435 1.33 9.99 -1.39
C LEU A 435 0.07 10.58 -0.72
N SER A 436 -0.06 11.90 -0.68
CA SER A 436 -1.26 12.57 -0.14
C SER A 436 -2.56 12.23 -0.89
N PHE A 437 -2.46 11.81 -2.15
CA PHE A 437 -3.62 11.39 -2.96
C PHE A 437 -4.13 9.99 -2.64
N GLU A 438 -3.32 9.18 -1.95
CA GLU A 438 -3.74 7.86 -1.44
C GLU A 438 -4.39 7.96 -0.05
N TRP A 439 -4.74 9.16 0.40
CA TRP A 439 -5.33 9.37 1.72
C TRP A 439 -6.78 8.88 1.79
N HIS A 440 -7.11 8.09 2.83
CA HIS A 440 -8.49 7.67 3.05
C HIS A 440 -9.24 8.68 3.94
N HIS A 441 -9.90 9.68 3.34
CA HIS A 441 -10.56 10.79 4.05
C HIS A 441 -11.55 10.35 5.14
N GLU A 442 -12.42 9.37 4.89
CA GLU A 442 -13.47 9.02 5.86
C GLU A 442 -12.94 8.24 7.07
N ARG A 443 -12.06 7.24 6.84
CA ARG A 443 -11.52 6.40 7.92
C ARG A 443 -10.47 7.14 8.76
N ASN A 444 -9.85 8.18 8.20
CA ASN A 444 -8.96 9.07 8.93
C ASN A 444 -9.70 10.21 9.63
N GLY A 445 -11.02 10.33 9.43
CA GLY A 445 -11.85 11.39 10.01
C GLY A 445 -11.29 12.76 9.69
N THR A 446 -10.89 13.51 10.73
CA THR A 446 -10.41 14.89 10.62
C THR A 446 -8.90 15.02 10.41
N LEU A 447 -8.16 13.91 10.35
CA LEU A 447 -6.74 13.94 9.98
C LEU A 447 -6.63 14.21 8.48
N THR A 448 -5.91 15.27 8.11
CA THR A 448 -5.63 15.62 6.71
C THR A 448 -4.15 15.37 6.40
N PRO A 449 -3.79 15.15 5.11
CA PRO A 449 -2.40 15.01 4.70
C PRO A 449 -1.53 16.22 5.09
N GLY A 450 -2.10 17.42 5.23
CA GLY A 450 -1.38 18.61 5.69
C GLY A 450 -1.00 18.60 7.17
N ARG A 451 -1.52 17.65 7.96
CA ARG A 451 -1.41 17.59 9.42
C ARG A 451 -0.52 16.48 9.96
N VAL A 452 0.15 15.75 9.07
CA VAL A 452 1.02 14.64 9.45
C VAL A 452 2.37 14.76 8.76
N LEU A 453 3.42 14.32 9.43
CA LEU A 453 4.76 14.28 8.85
C LEU A 453 4.93 12.97 8.09
N ALA A 454 5.50 13.02 6.88
CA ALA A 454 5.75 11.84 6.06
C ALA A 454 6.63 10.80 6.78
N GLY A 455 7.55 11.23 7.65
CA GLY A 455 8.41 10.35 8.45
C GLY A 455 7.82 9.89 9.79
N SER A 456 6.53 10.13 10.06
CA SER A 456 5.91 9.71 11.31
C SER A 456 5.65 8.20 11.36
N GLY A 457 5.82 7.57 12.53
CA GLY A 457 5.38 6.20 12.78
C GLY A 457 3.86 6.05 12.98
N THR A 458 3.08 7.13 12.84
CA THR A 458 1.62 7.09 13.01
C THR A 458 0.97 6.22 11.93
N SER A 459 0.19 5.23 12.35
CA SER A 459 -0.65 4.40 11.47
C SER A 459 -1.93 5.14 11.09
N ILE A 460 -2.19 5.24 9.79
CA ILE A 460 -3.40 5.85 9.23
C ILE A 460 -3.96 4.97 8.11
N TRP A 461 -5.16 5.28 7.64
CA TRP A 461 -5.81 4.60 6.54
C TRP A 461 -5.42 5.19 5.18
N TRP A 462 -5.08 4.31 4.25
CA TRP A 462 -4.77 4.62 2.87
C TRP A 462 -5.81 4.01 1.95
N LEU A 463 -6.01 4.64 0.81
CA LEU A 463 -6.85 4.18 -0.28
C LEU A 463 -5.97 4.19 -1.54
N CYS A 464 -5.50 3.02 -1.96
CA CYS A 464 -4.66 2.97 -3.16
C CYS A 464 -5.46 3.24 -4.44
N VAL A 465 -4.76 3.36 -5.55
CA VAL A 465 -5.35 3.54 -6.89
C VAL A 465 -6.35 2.43 -7.23
N ASN A 466 -6.08 1.19 -6.78
CA ASN A 466 -6.97 0.04 -6.95
C ASN A 466 -8.06 -0.06 -5.86
N GLU A 467 -8.31 1.04 -5.14
CA GLU A 467 -9.44 1.23 -4.21
C GLU A 467 -9.43 0.35 -2.94
N HIS A 468 -8.31 -0.32 -2.66
CA HIS A 468 -8.14 -1.04 -1.41
C HIS A 468 -7.93 -0.06 -0.26
N ALA A 469 -8.77 -0.17 0.78
CA ALA A 469 -8.63 0.56 2.03
C ALA A 469 -7.76 -0.25 3.02
N TYR A 470 -6.61 0.27 3.43
CA TYR A 470 -5.70 -0.44 4.34
C TYR A 470 -5.00 0.49 5.33
N PRO A 471 -4.74 0.02 6.57
CA PRO A 471 -3.93 0.76 7.51
C PRO A 471 -2.43 0.58 7.20
N ALA A 472 -1.67 1.67 7.22
CA ALA A 472 -0.21 1.65 7.17
C ALA A 472 0.36 2.90 7.84
N THR A 473 1.59 2.80 8.33
CA THR A 473 2.30 3.96 8.91
C THR A 473 2.85 4.88 7.82
N LEU A 474 2.93 6.17 8.13
CA LEU A 474 3.40 7.21 7.20
C LEU A 474 4.83 6.96 6.72
N ASP A 475 5.74 6.64 7.63
CA ASP A 475 7.14 6.31 7.33
C ASP A 475 7.28 5.14 6.34
N ASN A 476 6.49 4.08 6.51
CA ASN A 476 6.47 2.92 5.63
C ASN A 476 5.98 3.29 4.22
N ARG A 477 4.98 4.17 4.13
CA ARG A 477 4.47 4.64 2.85
C ARG A 477 5.43 5.62 2.16
N ALA A 478 6.02 6.56 2.90
CA ALA A 478 7.05 7.46 2.41
C ALA A 478 8.30 6.71 1.92
N SER A 479 8.59 5.53 2.51
CA SER A 479 9.65 4.61 2.05
C SER A 479 9.26 3.76 0.84
N GLY A 480 8.08 3.97 0.25
CA GLY A 480 7.64 3.30 -0.99
C GLY A 480 6.93 1.96 -0.82
N LYS A 481 6.57 1.52 0.41
CA LYS A 481 5.84 0.24 0.59
C LYS A 481 4.42 0.33 0.06
N ALA A 482 4.10 -0.44 -0.97
CA ALA A 482 2.80 -0.41 -1.65
C ALA A 482 1.65 -1.05 -0.85
N CYS A 483 0.44 -0.94 -1.38
CA CYS A 483 -0.76 -1.58 -0.86
C CYS A 483 -0.58 -3.09 -0.66
N PRO A 484 -0.89 -3.65 0.52
CA PRO A 484 -0.69 -5.06 0.83
C PRO A 484 -1.62 -5.99 0.02
N VAL A 485 -2.78 -5.50 -0.44
CA VAL A 485 -3.69 -6.27 -1.28
C VAL A 485 -3.15 -6.34 -2.72
N CYS A 486 -2.75 -5.20 -3.30
CA CYS A 486 -2.09 -5.17 -4.61
C CYS A 486 -0.80 -6.01 -4.65
N ALA A 487 -0.05 -6.00 -3.55
CA ALA A 487 1.18 -6.79 -3.41
C ALA A 487 0.93 -8.27 -3.04
N ASN A 488 -0.33 -8.72 -2.95
CA ASN A 488 -0.71 -10.08 -2.54
C ASN A 488 -0.15 -10.52 -1.18
N LEU A 489 0.13 -9.55 -0.30
CA LEU A 489 0.56 -9.76 1.09
C LEU A 489 -0.63 -9.95 2.03
N LYS A 490 -1.80 -9.40 1.66
CA LYS A 490 -3.08 -9.59 2.34
C LYS A 490 -4.14 -9.99 1.31
N ILE A 491 -5.00 -10.92 1.70
CA ILE A 491 -6.09 -11.42 0.86
C ILE A 491 -7.35 -10.61 1.13
N GLU A 492 -8.00 -10.18 0.05
CA GLU A 492 -9.31 -9.54 0.04
C GLU A 492 -10.20 -10.31 -0.95
N VAL A 493 -11.24 -10.95 -0.40
CA VAL A 493 -12.19 -11.79 -1.16
C VAL A 493 -12.93 -10.92 -2.16
N GLY A 494 -13.04 -11.41 -3.40
CA GLY A 494 -13.62 -10.66 -4.51
C GLY A 494 -12.63 -9.79 -5.27
N THR A 495 -11.35 -9.76 -4.86
CA THR A 495 -10.33 -8.94 -5.53
C THR A 495 -9.09 -9.72 -5.94
N ASN A 496 -8.33 -10.24 -4.97
CA ASN A 496 -7.02 -10.86 -5.25
C ASN A 496 -6.94 -12.34 -4.86
N ASP A 497 -8.04 -12.92 -4.40
CA ASP A 497 -8.14 -14.34 -4.11
C ASP A 497 -8.13 -15.20 -5.39
N LEU A 498 -7.87 -16.50 -5.23
CA LEU A 498 -7.75 -17.43 -6.34
C LEU A 498 -9.08 -17.68 -7.06
N GLU A 499 -10.21 -17.65 -6.37
CA GLU A 499 -11.53 -17.85 -6.97
C GLU A 499 -11.86 -16.71 -7.94
N THR A 500 -11.62 -15.47 -7.50
CA THR A 500 -11.84 -14.27 -8.31
C THR A 500 -10.88 -14.21 -9.49
N THR A 501 -9.58 -14.40 -9.24
CA THR A 501 -8.55 -14.15 -10.27
C THR A 501 -8.34 -15.32 -11.24
N HIS A 502 -8.58 -16.56 -10.79
CA HIS A 502 -8.34 -17.78 -11.57
C HIS A 502 -9.48 -18.81 -11.38
N PRO A 503 -10.73 -18.48 -11.78
CA PRO A 503 -11.91 -19.29 -11.49
C PRO A 503 -11.80 -20.73 -12.03
N ARG A 504 -11.17 -20.93 -13.19
CA ARG A 504 -10.95 -22.28 -13.76
C ARG A 504 -10.01 -23.14 -12.92
N VAL A 505 -9.00 -22.54 -12.30
CA VAL A 505 -8.09 -23.26 -11.40
C VAL A 505 -8.80 -23.55 -10.08
N ALA A 506 -9.49 -22.55 -9.52
CA ALA A 506 -10.29 -22.69 -8.30
C ALA A 506 -11.37 -23.78 -8.42
N ALA A 507 -11.98 -23.97 -9.59
CA ALA A 507 -12.97 -25.03 -9.85
C ALA A 507 -12.41 -26.45 -9.69
N THR A 508 -11.08 -26.62 -9.78
CA THR A 508 -10.41 -27.92 -9.59
C THR A 508 -9.92 -28.14 -8.15
N TRP A 509 -10.31 -27.29 -7.21
CA TRP A 509 -9.96 -27.42 -5.80
C TRP A 509 -10.58 -28.68 -5.20
N HIS A 510 -9.82 -29.47 -4.44
CA HIS A 510 -10.36 -30.67 -3.84
C HIS A 510 -11.38 -30.31 -2.74
N PRO A 511 -12.59 -30.92 -2.72
CA PRO A 511 -13.68 -30.49 -1.85
C PRO A 511 -13.44 -30.72 -0.35
N THR A 512 -12.69 -31.76 0.03
CA THR A 512 -12.57 -32.19 1.45
C THR A 512 -11.14 -32.27 1.99
N MET A 513 -10.11 -32.20 1.16
CA MET A 513 -8.72 -32.51 1.56
C MET A 513 -7.90 -31.27 1.98
N ASN A 514 -8.47 -30.08 1.87
CA ASN A 514 -7.81 -28.82 2.23
C ASN A 514 -8.27 -28.26 3.59
N GLY A 515 -9.00 -29.05 4.39
CA GLY A 515 -9.60 -28.59 5.65
C GLY A 515 -10.50 -27.38 5.43
N ASP A 516 -10.35 -26.35 6.27
CA ASP A 516 -11.15 -25.12 6.20
C ASP A 516 -10.68 -24.14 5.09
N LYS A 517 -9.63 -24.49 4.33
CA LYS A 517 -9.11 -23.61 3.27
C LYS A 517 -9.91 -23.77 1.99
N THR A 518 -10.40 -22.65 1.50
CA THR A 518 -11.12 -22.49 0.24
C THR A 518 -10.27 -21.66 -0.73
N PRO A 519 -10.61 -21.64 -2.04
CA PRO A 519 -9.95 -20.77 -3.01
C PRO A 519 -9.97 -19.28 -2.64
N GLN A 520 -10.95 -18.81 -1.85
CA GLN A 520 -11.04 -17.44 -1.34
C GLN A 520 -9.98 -17.11 -0.28
N HIS A 521 -9.37 -18.14 0.34
CA HIS A 521 -8.38 -17.99 1.40
C HIS A 521 -6.93 -18.04 0.90
N VAL A 522 -6.71 -18.04 -0.42
CA VAL A 522 -5.38 -18.16 -1.04
C VAL A 522 -5.24 -17.24 -2.25
N VAL A 523 -4.00 -16.88 -2.60
CA VAL A 523 -3.67 -16.05 -3.77
C VAL A 523 -2.92 -16.87 -4.82
N ALA A 524 -3.06 -16.48 -6.09
CA ALA A 524 -2.40 -17.14 -7.22
C ALA A 524 -0.86 -17.17 -7.11
N GLY A 525 -0.26 -16.18 -6.45
CA GLY A 525 1.19 -16.09 -6.22
C GLY A 525 1.73 -16.99 -5.11
N ASN A 526 0.89 -17.80 -4.43
CA ASN A 526 1.37 -18.68 -3.37
C ASN A 526 2.19 -19.85 -3.92
N GLY A 527 3.51 -19.68 -3.90
CA GLY A 527 4.49 -20.70 -4.33
C GLY A 527 5.09 -21.54 -3.20
N ARG A 528 4.58 -21.44 -1.96
CA ARG A 528 5.18 -22.12 -0.78
C ARG A 528 4.37 -23.28 -0.27
N THR A 529 3.05 -23.20 -0.34
CA THR A 529 2.14 -24.21 0.23
C THR A 529 1.51 -25.04 -0.87
N LYS A 530 1.53 -26.36 -0.70
CA LYS A 530 0.80 -27.28 -1.56
C LYS A 530 -0.64 -27.43 -1.06
N PHE A 531 -1.56 -27.55 -2.01
CA PHE A 531 -2.96 -27.83 -1.77
C PHE A 531 -3.38 -29.05 -2.60
N TRP A 532 -4.48 -29.67 -2.20
CA TRP A 532 -5.09 -30.79 -2.90
C TRP A 532 -6.04 -30.31 -4.00
N TRP A 533 -5.94 -30.95 -5.15
CA TRP A 533 -6.71 -30.67 -6.36
C TRP A 533 -7.39 -31.95 -6.83
N LEU A 534 -8.49 -31.80 -7.57
CA LEU A 534 -9.21 -32.87 -8.22
C LEU A 534 -9.22 -32.57 -9.72
N CYS A 535 -8.65 -33.45 -10.54
CA CYS A 535 -8.72 -33.27 -12.00
C CYS A 535 -10.05 -33.77 -12.56
N ASP A 536 -10.28 -33.51 -13.84
CA ASP A 536 -11.51 -33.90 -14.54
C ASP A 536 -11.72 -35.43 -14.54
N GLU A 537 -10.64 -36.22 -14.56
CA GLU A 537 -10.66 -37.68 -14.39
C GLU A 537 -10.91 -38.15 -12.94
N GLY A 538 -11.13 -37.24 -11.99
CA GLY A 538 -11.43 -37.56 -10.60
C GLY A 538 -10.22 -37.94 -9.73
N HIS A 539 -8.99 -37.76 -10.19
CA HIS A 539 -7.80 -38.08 -9.40
C HIS A 539 -7.48 -36.97 -8.38
N PRO A 540 -7.33 -37.31 -7.08
CA PRO A 540 -6.86 -36.36 -6.07
C PRO A 540 -5.33 -36.24 -6.10
N TYR A 541 -4.78 -35.03 -6.20
CA TYR A 541 -3.32 -34.81 -6.20
C TYR A 541 -2.93 -33.50 -5.52
N ASP A 542 -1.75 -33.47 -4.88
CA ASP A 542 -1.19 -32.26 -4.29
C ASP A 542 -0.40 -31.44 -5.33
N ALA A 543 -0.52 -30.12 -5.31
CA ALA A 543 0.32 -29.22 -6.11
C ALA A 543 0.40 -27.82 -5.52
N LEU A 544 1.47 -27.09 -5.85
CA LEU A 544 1.56 -25.64 -5.59
C LEU A 544 0.58 -24.87 -6.49
N ILE A 545 -0.03 -23.81 -5.96
CA ILE A 545 -0.94 -22.94 -6.73
C ILE A 545 -0.23 -22.36 -7.96
N THR A 546 1.02 -21.91 -7.81
CA THR A 546 1.82 -21.37 -8.92
C THR A 546 2.02 -22.38 -10.06
N ASN A 547 2.16 -23.67 -9.76
CA ASN A 547 2.24 -24.72 -10.79
C ASN A 547 0.89 -24.90 -11.51
N ARG A 548 -0.23 -24.81 -10.79
CA ARG A 548 -1.57 -24.91 -11.38
C ARG A 548 -1.88 -23.72 -12.28
N VAL A 549 -1.55 -22.51 -11.83
CA VAL A 549 -1.69 -21.28 -12.61
C VAL A 549 -0.82 -21.32 -13.87
N ALA A 550 0.38 -21.93 -13.80
CA ALA A 550 1.24 -22.17 -14.96
C ALA A 550 0.76 -23.33 -15.87
N GLY A 551 -0.42 -23.90 -15.64
CA GLY A 551 -1.01 -24.95 -16.48
C GLY A 551 -0.52 -26.37 -16.20
N LYS A 552 0.24 -26.62 -15.13
CA LYS A 552 0.65 -27.98 -14.76
C LYS A 552 -0.51 -28.75 -14.14
N GLY A 553 -0.86 -29.87 -14.78
CA GLY A 553 -2.02 -30.70 -14.47
C GLY A 553 -1.77 -31.80 -13.44
N CYS A 554 -2.66 -32.78 -13.45
CA CYS A 554 -2.54 -34.02 -12.68
C CYS A 554 -1.34 -34.83 -13.15
N ARG A 555 -0.49 -35.21 -12.20
CA ARG A 555 0.72 -36.03 -12.43
C ARG A 555 0.41 -37.48 -12.81
N TYR A 556 -0.77 -37.99 -12.43
CA TYR A 556 -1.22 -39.33 -12.81
C TYR A 556 -1.66 -39.36 -14.28
N CYS A 557 -2.50 -38.41 -14.70
CA CYS A 557 -2.91 -38.27 -16.11
C CYS A 557 -1.72 -38.02 -17.05
N ALA A 558 -0.69 -37.32 -16.57
CA ALA A 558 0.54 -37.08 -17.32
C ALA A 558 1.53 -38.28 -17.32
N ASN A 559 1.18 -39.41 -16.68
CA ASN A 559 2.05 -40.58 -16.52
C ASN A 559 3.42 -40.23 -15.89
N LEU A 560 3.43 -39.32 -14.92
CA LEU A 560 4.62 -38.94 -14.16
C LEU A 560 4.70 -39.67 -12.82
N GLU A 561 3.56 -40.05 -12.24
CA GLU A 561 3.47 -40.88 -11.04
C GLU A 561 2.47 -42.02 -11.22
N PRO A 562 2.74 -43.20 -10.62
CA PRO A 562 1.84 -44.35 -10.67
C PRO A 562 0.61 -44.15 -9.78
N LEU A 563 -0.55 -44.56 -10.29
CA LEU A 563 -1.83 -44.63 -9.59
C LEU A 563 -2.47 -45.98 -9.89
N LEU A 564 -2.60 -46.80 -8.84
CA LEU A 564 -3.23 -48.12 -8.92
C LEU A 564 -4.68 -47.99 -9.40
N GLY A 565 -5.09 -48.90 -10.30
CA GLY A 565 -6.39 -48.86 -10.97
C GLY A 565 -6.45 -47.93 -12.18
N PHE A 566 -5.34 -47.29 -12.57
CA PHE A 566 -5.34 -46.32 -13.67
C PHE A 566 -4.16 -46.49 -14.65
N ASN A 567 -2.92 -46.25 -14.22
CA ASN A 567 -1.78 -46.11 -15.14
C ASN A 567 -0.56 -46.99 -14.80
N THR A 568 -0.70 -47.93 -13.87
CA THR A 568 0.40 -48.84 -13.53
C THR A 568 0.54 -49.93 -14.59
N LEU A 569 1.68 -50.64 -14.59
CA LEU A 569 1.89 -51.78 -15.47
C LEU A 569 0.84 -52.87 -15.21
N ALA A 570 0.49 -53.10 -13.95
CA ALA A 570 -0.55 -54.07 -13.57
C ALA A 570 -1.92 -53.74 -14.16
N ASP A 571 -2.26 -52.45 -14.24
CA ASP A 571 -3.57 -52.00 -14.74
C ASP A 571 -3.64 -51.99 -16.27
N ILE A 572 -2.56 -51.53 -16.92
CA ILE A 572 -2.52 -51.35 -18.38
C ILE A 572 -2.17 -52.64 -19.11
N ASP A 573 -1.34 -53.51 -18.53
CA ASP A 573 -0.90 -54.77 -19.14
C ASP A 573 -0.74 -55.89 -18.09
N PRO A 574 -1.87 -56.48 -17.63
CA PRO A 574 -1.85 -57.57 -16.66
C PRO A 574 -1.09 -58.79 -17.16
N GLY A 575 -1.20 -59.13 -18.45
CA GLY A 575 -0.51 -60.28 -19.03
C GLY A 575 1.02 -60.12 -19.00
N LEU A 576 1.52 -58.93 -19.31
CA LEU A 576 2.95 -58.66 -19.18
C LEU A 576 3.42 -58.64 -17.72
N SER A 577 2.54 -58.31 -16.78
CA SER A 577 2.85 -58.32 -15.35
C SER A 577 3.14 -59.72 -14.81
N GLU A 578 2.61 -60.78 -15.43
CA GLU A 578 2.93 -62.17 -15.10
C GLU A 578 4.38 -62.55 -15.41
N GLU A 579 5.00 -61.87 -16.38
CA GLU A 579 6.42 -62.05 -16.72
C GLU A 579 7.36 -61.25 -15.81
N TRP A 580 6.85 -60.51 -14.82
CA TRP A 580 7.68 -59.79 -13.88
C TRP A 580 8.47 -60.78 -13.01
N HIS A 581 9.79 -60.57 -12.90
CA HIS A 581 10.61 -61.50 -12.12
C HIS A 581 10.25 -61.41 -10.62
N PRO A 582 9.97 -62.54 -9.93
CA PRO A 582 9.41 -62.54 -8.57
C PRO A 582 10.34 -61.98 -7.49
N THR A 583 11.65 -62.14 -7.63
CA THR A 583 12.62 -61.75 -6.58
C THR A 583 13.67 -60.71 -6.99
N LYS A 584 14.01 -60.57 -8.28
CA LYS A 584 15.12 -59.71 -8.75
C LYS A 584 14.81 -58.21 -8.82
N ASN A 585 13.53 -57.81 -8.68
CA ASN A 585 13.12 -56.40 -8.72
C ASN A 585 13.02 -55.73 -7.33
N GLY A 586 13.42 -56.44 -6.26
CA GLY A 586 13.35 -55.93 -4.90
C GLY A 586 11.91 -55.58 -4.50
N THR A 587 11.69 -54.37 -3.99
CA THR A 587 10.37 -53.87 -3.58
C THR A 587 9.49 -53.37 -4.73
N ARG A 588 10.02 -53.31 -5.96
CA ARG A 588 9.28 -52.82 -7.13
C ARG A 588 8.35 -53.90 -7.66
N THR A 589 7.08 -53.56 -7.78
CA THR A 589 6.02 -54.41 -8.32
C THR A 589 5.39 -53.78 -9.57
N PRO A 590 4.71 -54.57 -10.42
CA PRO A 590 3.95 -54.02 -11.55
C PRO A 590 2.90 -52.98 -11.13
N SER A 591 2.34 -53.09 -9.92
CA SER A 591 1.39 -52.14 -9.33
C SER A 591 2.02 -50.84 -8.82
N THR A 592 3.35 -50.76 -8.77
CA THR A 592 4.10 -49.57 -8.31
C THR A 592 4.90 -48.91 -9.43
N GLU A 593 4.85 -49.46 -10.64
CA GLU A 593 5.60 -48.98 -11.80
C GLU A 593 4.64 -48.55 -12.91
N LEU A 594 4.99 -47.46 -13.58
CA LEU A 594 4.24 -46.96 -14.74
C LEU A 594 4.40 -47.89 -15.94
N ALA A 595 3.32 -48.16 -16.67
CA ALA A 595 3.35 -48.98 -17.88
C ALA A 595 4.27 -48.39 -18.98
N GLY A 596 4.42 -47.07 -19.01
CA GLY A 596 5.30 -46.33 -19.91
C GLY A 596 6.71 -46.06 -19.36
N SER A 597 7.11 -46.68 -18.23
CA SER A 597 8.37 -46.37 -17.55
C SER A 597 9.60 -46.69 -18.42
N GLY A 598 10.53 -45.74 -18.48
CA GLY A 598 11.85 -45.93 -19.09
C GLY A 598 12.84 -46.72 -18.22
N LYS A 599 12.44 -47.13 -17.02
CA LYS A 599 13.30 -47.90 -16.10
C LYS A 599 13.45 -49.33 -16.57
N LYS A 600 14.62 -49.91 -16.28
CA LYS A 600 14.87 -51.34 -16.44
C LYS A 600 14.22 -52.14 -15.32
N ALA A 601 13.77 -53.34 -15.66
CA ALA A 601 13.25 -54.33 -14.74
C ALA A 601 13.74 -55.72 -15.17
N TRP A 602 13.77 -56.65 -14.23
CA TRP A 602 13.99 -58.06 -14.47
C TRP A 602 12.68 -58.75 -14.85
N TRP A 603 12.75 -59.57 -15.89
CA TRP A 603 11.64 -60.33 -16.45
C TRP A 603 11.98 -61.82 -16.41
N LEU A 604 10.97 -62.66 -16.35
CA LEU A 604 11.06 -64.11 -16.43
C LEU A 604 10.10 -64.59 -17.54
N CYS A 605 10.64 -64.99 -18.69
CA CYS A 605 9.78 -65.48 -19.77
C CYS A 605 9.24 -66.89 -19.49
N ASN A 606 8.29 -67.34 -20.32
CA ASN A 606 7.69 -68.67 -20.24
C ASN A 606 8.72 -69.82 -20.31
N ASN A 607 9.83 -69.62 -21.04
CA ASN A 607 10.94 -70.58 -21.12
C ASN A 607 11.90 -70.49 -19.92
N LYS A 608 11.53 -69.78 -18.85
CA LYS A 608 12.29 -69.64 -17.60
C LYS A 608 13.64 -68.94 -17.72
N HIS A 609 13.85 -68.16 -18.79
CA HIS A 609 15.00 -67.27 -18.88
C HIS A 609 14.72 -65.99 -18.12
N ASP A 610 15.61 -65.63 -17.19
CA ASP A 610 15.60 -64.32 -16.57
C ASP A 610 16.44 -63.30 -17.36
N PHE A 611 15.91 -62.09 -17.56
CA PHE A 611 16.61 -61.04 -18.31
C PHE A 611 16.20 -59.65 -17.88
N GLU A 612 17.13 -58.70 -18.02
CA GLU A 612 16.85 -57.28 -17.79
C GLU A 612 16.37 -56.59 -19.07
N GLN A 613 15.26 -55.83 -18.99
CA GLN A 613 14.74 -55.02 -20.10
C GLN A 613 13.99 -53.78 -19.58
N VAL A 614 13.98 -52.71 -20.37
CA VAL A 614 13.20 -51.49 -20.11
C VAL A 614 11.69 -51.76 -20.24
N ILE A 615 10.89 -51.30 -19.28
CA ILE A 615 9.44 -51.56 -19.20
C ILE A 615 8.70 -51.14 -20.46
N VAL A 616 8.87 -49.89 -20.91
CA VAL A 616 8.20 -49.40 -22.13
C VAL A 616 8.62 -50.18 -23.39
N LYS A 617 9.89 -50.64 -23.47
CA LYS A 617 10.37 -51.45 -24.60
C LYS A 617 9.81 -52.87 -24.56
N ARG A 618 9.68 -53.45 -23.36
CA ARG A 618 9.08 -54.76 -23.15
C ARG A 618 7.60 -54.74 -23.54
N ARG A 619 6.87 -53.69 -23.17
CA ARG A 619 5.47 -53.45 -23.57
C ARG A 619 5.32 -53.22 -25.06
N ALA A 620 6.29 -52.57 -25.71
CA ALA A 620 6.32 -52.41 -27.17
C ALA A 620 6.64 -53.72 -27.95
N GLY A 621 6.69 -54.87 -27.27
CA GLY A 621 6.86 -56.19 -27.91
C GLY A 621 8.30 -56.71 -27.98
N GLN A 622 9.27 -56.05 -27.34
CA GLN A 622 10.65 -56.56 -27.33
C GLN A 622 10.75 -57.84 -26.49
N SER A 623 10.79 -58.98 -27.18
CA SER A 623 10.81 -60.32 -26.58
C SER A 623 12.11 -60.67 -25.84
N CYS A 624 12.07 -61.77 -25.08
CA CYS A 624 13.24 -62.36 -24.42
C CYS A 624 14.44 -62.48 -25.40
N PRO A 625 15.62 -61.93 -25.06
CA PRO A 625 16.78 -61.94 -25.96
C PRO A 625 17.33 -63.35 -26.22
N TYR A 626 17.09 -64.30 -25.31
CA TYR A 626 17.51 -65.69 -25.46
C TYR A 626 16.56 -66.46 -26.39
N CYS A 627 15.24 -66.37 -26.17
CA CYS A 627 14.24 -66.97 -27.07
C CYS A 627 14.35 -66.44 -28.52
N ALA A 628 14.69 -65.15 -28.66
CA ALA A 628 14.86 -64.51 -29.97
C ALA A 628 16.26 -64.75 -30.60
N ASN A 629 17.10 -65.61 -30.02
CA ASN A 629 18.47 -65.92 -30.49
C ASN A 629 19.36 -64.67 -30.68
N ARG A 630 19.18 -63.64 -29.82
CA ARG A 630 20.04 -62.44 -29.77
C ARG A 630 21.14 -62.56 -28.73
N LYS A 631 20.96 -63.41 -27.72
CA LYS A 631 21.96 -63.76 -26.70
C LYS A 631 21.98 -65.27 -26.49
N VAL A 632 23.16 -65.80 -26.17
CA VAL A 632 23.33 -67.22 -25.83
C VAL A 632 22.78 -67.50 -24.43
N TRP A 633 22.08 -68.62 -24.30
CA TRP A 633 21.72 -69.26 -23.04
C TRP A 633 22.21 -70.70 -23.12
N PRO A 634 23.29 -71.06 -22.40
CA PRO A 634 23.84 -72.40 -22.42
C PRO A 634 22.77 -73.44 -22.08
N GLY A 635 22.71 -74.52 -22.86
CA GLY A 635 21.69 -75.56 -22.69
C GLY A 635 20.39 -75.34 -23.49
N PHE A 636 20.22 -74.19 -24.15
CA PHE A 636 18.97 -73.84 -24.84
C PHE A 636 19.17 -73.48 -26.32
N ASN A 637 20.01 -72.48 -26.62
CA ASN A 637 20.17 -71.97 -27.98
C ASN A 637 21.64 -71.88 -28.45
N ASP A 638 22.56 -72.42 -27.67
CA ASP A 638 23.96 -72.53 -28.04
C ASP A 638 24.17 -73.54 -29.18
N VAL A 639 25.31 -73.43 -29.85
CA VAL A 639 25.60 -74.23 -31.04
C VAL A 639 25.81 -75.70 -30.71
N ALA A 640 26.30 -76.04 -29.51
CA ALA A 640 26.48 -77.42 -29.09
C ALA A 640 25.14 -78.14 -28.94
N ILE A 641 24.15 -77.50 -28.33
CA ILE A 641 22.81 -78.07 -28.18
C ILE A 641 22.03 -78.09 -29.49
N ARG A 642 22.17 -77.05 -30.32
CA ARG A 642 21.46 -76.95 -31.61
C ARG A 642 22.01 -77.91 -32.66
N TYR A 643 23.33 -78.18 -32.64
CA TYR A 643 24.01 -78.98 -33.65
C TYR A 643 25.09 -79.90 -33.03
N PRO A 644 24.69 -80.87 -32.17
CA PRO A 644 25.63 -81.68 -31.39
C PRO A 644 26.59 -82.48 -32.28
N LEU A 645 26.11 -83.01 -33.40
CA LEU A 645 26.94 -83.79 -34.33
C LEU A 645 28.06 -82.96 -34.97
N LEU A 646 27.82 -81.66 -35.23
CA LEU A 646 28.85 -80.78 -35.78
C LEU A 646 29.96 -80.46 -34.77
N MET A 647 29.75 -80.72 -33.47
CA MET A 647 30.76 -80.47 -32.44
C MET A 647 31.93 -81.45 -32.54
N LEU A 648 31.74 -82.59 -33.21
CA LEU A 648 32.83 -83.52 -33.57
C LEU A 648 33.87 -82.86 -34.50
N ASP A 649 33.43 -81.87 -35.27
CA ASP A 649 34.28 -81.10 -36.18
C ASP A 649 34.78 -79.78 -35.55
N TRP A 650 34.42 -79.45 -34.30
CA TRP A 650 34.85 -78.21 -33.66
C TRP A 650 36.36 -78.24 -33.38
N ASP A 651 37.08 -77.22 -33.82
CA ASP A 651 38.53 -77.12 -33.55
C ASP A 651 38.75 -76.56 -32.14
N TRP A 652 38.83 -77.45 -31.15
CA TRP A 652 39.03 -77.11 -29.74
C TRP A 652 40.38 -76.45 -29.45
N ALA A 653 41.38 -76.66 -30.31
CA ALA A 653 42.71 -76.09 -30.12
C ALA A 653 42.81 -74.65 -30.64
N THR A 654 42.00 -74.31 -31.65
CA THR A 654 42.11 -73.03 -32.37
C THR A 654 41.02 -72.02 -31.99
N ASN A 655 39.83 -72.46 -31.61
CA ASN A 655 38.79 -71.52 -31.15
C ASN A 655 39.05 -71.09 -29.70
N ASP A 656 38.81 -69.82 -29.41
CA ASP A 656 38.98 -69.16 -28.12
C ASP A 656 37.67 -69.13 -27.28
N VAL A 657 36.61 -69.75 -27.77
CA VAL A 657 35.28 -69.76 -27.15
C VAL A 657 34.72 -71.18 -27.12
N GLU A 658 33.99 -71.50 -26.05
CA GLU A 658 33.31 -72.78 -25.97
C GLU A 658 32.05 -72.78 -26.87
N PRO A 659 31.69 -73.92 -27.47
CA PRO A 659 30.44 -74.04 -28.21
C PRO A 659 29.18 -73.65 -27.41
N SER A 660 29.18 -73.90 -26.10
CA SER A 660 28.11 -73.53 -25.15
C SER A 660 27.89 -72.01 -25.05
N GLU A 661 28.87 -71.21 -25.47
CA GLU A 661 28.85 -69.74 -25.41
C GLU A 661 28.53 -69.10 -26.79
N VAL A 662 28.31 -69.92 -27.81
CA VAL A 662 28.21 -69.47 -29.21
C VAL A 662 26.81 -69.71 -29.75
N LEU A 663 26.18 -68.65 -30.27
CA LEU A 663 24.98 -68.78 -31.11
C LEU A 663 25.34 -69.29 -32.51
N PRO A 664 24.42 -70.00 -33.20
CA PRO A 664 24.63 -70.43 -34.58
C PRO A 664 24.47 -69.28 -35.59
N GLY A 665 25.41 -68.34 -35.54
CA GLY A 665 25.41 -67.10 -36.32
C GLY A 665 26.51 -67.04 -37.39
N ASN A 666 26.65 -65.86 -38.00
CA ASN A 666 27.54 -65.63 -39.15
C ASN A 666 29.01 -65.39 -38.78
N THR A 667 29.38 -65.43 -37.51
CA THR A 667 30.78 -65.32 -37.10
C THR A 667 31.51 -66.61 -37.48
N LYS A 668 32.64 -66.47 -38.21
CA LYS A 668 33.44 -67.61 -38.64
C LYS A 668 34.08 -68.29 -37.43
N ARG A 669 34.15 -69.63 -37.49
CA ARG A 669 34.77 -70.49 -36.49
C ARG A 669 35.69 -71.48 -37.18
N HIS A 670 36.69 -71.96 -36.44
CA HIS A 670 37.62 -72.97 -36.92
C HIS A 670 37.01 -74.35 -36.72
N TRP A 671 37.11 -75.17 -37.76
CA TRP A 671 36.60 -76.54 -37.78
C TRP A 671 37.70 -77.47 -38.25
N GLN A 672 37.88 -78.60 -37.56
CA GLN A 672 38.79 -79.66 -37.95
C GLN A 672 38.03 -80.99 -37.91
N CYS A 673 37.86 -81.62 -39.08
CA CYS A 673 37.19 -82.92 -39.13
C CYS A 673 38.11 -84.08 -38.73
N ARG A 674 37.53 -85.26 -38.52
CA ARG A 674 38.27 -86.51 -38.20
C ARG A 674 39.36 -86.91 -39.21
N HIS A 675 39.25 -86.47 -40.46
CA HIS A 675 40.26 -86.69 -41.51
C HIS A 675 41.34 -85.60 -41.55
N GLY A 676 41.36 -84.67 -40.58
CA GLY A 676 42.36 -83.62 -40.44
C GLY A 676 42.14 -82.37 -41.29
N HIS A 677 41.11 -82.32 -42.14
CA HIS A 677 40.82 -81.12 -42.93
C HIS A 677 40.37 -79.95 -42.04
N LYS A 678 41.12 -78.84 -42.10
CA LYS A 678 40.78 -77.57 -41.44
C LYS A 678 40.00 -76.63 -42.35
N GLN A 679 38.95 -76.01 -41.81
CA GLN A 679 38.11 -75.03 -42.51
C GLN A 679 37.72 -73.88 -41.58
N HIS A 680 37.64 -72.66 -42.11
CA HIS A 680 37.26 -71.47 -41.35
C HIS A 680 36.01 -70.84 -41.96
N GLN A 681 34.86 -71.13 -41.34
CA GLN A 681 33.55 -70.77 -41.90
C GLN A 681 32.49 -70.60 -40.80
N PRO A 682 31.38 -69.89 -41.06
CA PRO A 682 30.35 -69.69 -40.06
C PRO A 682 29.50 -70.94 -39.85
N VAL A 683 28.83 -71.01 -38.70
CA VAL A 683 28.00 -72.17 -38.31
C VAL A 683 26.91 -72.47 -39.35
N PRO A 684 26.10 -71.51 -39.85
CA PRO A 684 25.08 -71.80 -40.88
C PRO A 684 25.64 -72.46 -42.14
N ASN A 685 26.85 -72.08 -42.57
CA ASN A 685 27.49 -72.73 -43.73
C ASN A 685 27.92 -74.15 -43.39
N ARG A 686 28.43 -74.40 -42.18
CA ARG A 686 28.78 -75.75 -41.72
C ARG A 686 27.57 -76.66 -41.60
N VAL A 687 26.45 -76.12 -41.12
CA VAL A 687 25.15 -76.79 -41.04
C VAL A 687 24.67 -77.14 -42.44
N LYS A 688 24.68 -76.18 -43.38
CA LYS A 688 24.27 -76.40 -44.77
C LYS A 688 25.08 -77.51 -45.46
N THR A 689 26.36 -77.66 -45.12
CA THR A 689 27.22 -78.69 -45.73
C THR A 689 27.23 -80.02 -44.99
N GLY A 690 26.55 -80.12 -43.83
CA GLY A 690 26.54 -81.31 -42.99
C GLY A 690 27.90 -81.66 -42.36
N GLY A 691 28.85 -80.73 -42.32
CA GLY A 691 30.25 -80.97 -41.90
C GLY A 691 31.27 -80.57 -42.96
N CYS A 692 32.44 -81.22 -42.98
CA CYS A 692 33.55 -80.85 -43.84
C CYS A 692 33.28 -81.04 -45.34
N THR A 693 33.43 -79.99 -46.16
CA THR A 693 33.18 -80.07 -47.62
C THR A 693 34.24 -80.85 -48.39
N LYS A 694 35.42 -81.08 -47.79
CA LYS A 694 36.49 -81.91 -48.37
C LYS A 694 36.29 -83.40 -48.11
N CYS A 695 35.39 -83.78 -47.18
CA CYS A 695 35.05 -85.18 -46.96
C CYS A 695 33.91 -85.62 -47.88
N PRO A 696 33.90 -86.90 -48.31
CA PRO A 696 32.73 -87.54 -48.92
C PRO A 696 31.48 -87.30 -48.08
N LEU A 697 30.31 -87.16 -48.72
CA LEU A 697 29.05 -86.82 -48.02
C LEU A 697 28.75 -87.77 -46.85
N ALA A 698 28.94 -89.08 -47.04
CA ALA A 698 28.71 -90.10 -46.02
C ALA A 698 29.63 -90.00 -44.79
N GLU A 699 30.77 -89.31 -44.91
CA GLU A 699 31.77 -89.22 -43.85
C GLU A 699 31.70 -87.89 -43.07
N ARG A 700 30.80 -86.98 -43.45
CA ARG A 700 30.65 -85.67 -42.79
C ARG A 700 29.98 -85.82 -41.43
N ALA A 701 30.36 -84.96 -40.48
CA ALA A 701 29.97 -85.06 -39.08
C ALA A 701 28.44 -85.09 -38.85
N ALA A 702 27.66 -84.40 -39.68
CA ALA A 702 26.20 -84.38 -39.63
C ALA A 702 25.58 -84.79 -40.98
N ALA A 703 26.16 -85.79 -41.64
CA ALA A 703 25.56 -86.39 -42.83
C ALA A 703 24.17 -86.97 -42.46
N VAL A 704 23.13 -86.57 -43.19
CA VAL A 704 21.80 -87.17 -43.06
C VAL A 704 21.82 -88.44 -43.90
N ASP A 705 21.64 -89.60 -43.27
CA ASP A 705 21.30 -90.82 -44.00
C ASP A 705 19.95 -90.58 -44.67
N GLY A 706 19.94 -90.54 -46.01
CA GLY A 706 18.70 -90.53 -46.78
C GLY A 706 18.00 -91.88 -46.68
N ASN A 707 17.39 -92.18 -45.53
CA ASN A 707 16.32 -93.17 -45.35
C ASN A 707 15.68 -93.04 -43.95
N ALA A 708 14.68 -92.17 -43.83
CA ALA A 708 13.44 -92.27 -43.03
C ALA A 708 12.71 -90.94 -43.03
#